data_AF-A0A250Y494-F1
#
_entry.id   AF-A0A250Y494-F1
#
_cell.length_a   1.000
_cell.length_b   1.000
_cell.length_c   1.000
_cell.angle_alpha   90.00
_cell.angle_beta   90.00
_cell.angle_gamma   90.00
#
_symmetry.space_group_name_H-M   'P 1'
#
loop_
_entity.id
_entity.type
_entity.pdbx_description
1 polymer ?
#
loop_
_entity_poly.entity_id
_entity_poly.type
_entity_poly.pdbx_seq_one_letter_code
_entity_poly.pdbx_strand_id
1 'polypeptide(L)'
;MLEVLRVLSTSSEALRHAVVFLFNGAEENVLQASHGFITQHHWASSIRAFINLEAAGVGGKELVFQTGPENPWLVQAYVSAAKHPFASVVAQEVFQSGIIPSDTDFRIYRDFGNIPGIDLAFIENGYIYHTKYDTADRILSDSIQRAGDNILAVLKYLATSDMLASSSEYRHGNMVFFDVFGLFVIAYPSRIGSVINYMVVVAVVLYLSKKLMQPKHKTINYMKDFLCGLAITLISWFTSLVTVLIIAVFISLIGQSLSWYNHFYVSVCLYGAAAVGKIIFIHTLAKRFYYVNASDQYLGEVFFDISLFVHCGFLIILTYQGFCSAFISAVWVVFPLLTKLCVHKDFMQHGAQGKFIAIYLLGMFIPYIYGLYLIWAVFEMFTPILGRSGTEIPPDVVLASILAGCIMILSSYFINFIYLARSTKKTMLTLILICTVTFLLVCSGFFFPYSSNPANPKPKRVFLQHMTRTFHNLEGNIVKRDSGIWINGFDYTGMSHITPHIPEINDTIRAHCEENAPLCGFPWYLPVHFLIRKNWYLPAPEVSLRNPAHFRLIAKEQTPWDSIKLTFEATGPSHMSFYVRTHKGSTLSQWSLGNGTPVTSKGGDYFVFYSHGLQASPWQFWIEVQVSEEQSQGMVTVAIAAHYFSGDDKRSSYLDALKEKFPDWTFPSAWVCTYSLFVF
;
A
#
# COMPACT_ATOMS: atom_id res chain seq x y z
N MET A 1 17.58 -9.72 -15.14
CA MET A 1 18.61 -10.63 -14.59
C MET A 1 19.41 -11.38 -15.66
N LEU A 2 18.78 -12.18 -16.53
CA LEU A 2 19.48 -12.98 -17.55
C LEU A 2 20.44 -12.17 -18.42
N GLU A 3 20.02 -10.98 -18.85
CA GLU A 3 20.86 -10.10 -19.67
C GLU A 3 22.07 -9.56 -18.91
N VAL A 4 21.89 -9.19 -17.64
CA VAL A 4 23.00 -8.75 -16.77
C VAL A 4 24.00 -9.89 -16.55
N LEU A 5 23.52 -11.13 -16.36
CA LEU A 5 24.35 -12.32 -16.28
C LEU A 5 25.17 -12.53 -17.56
N ARG A 6 24.53 -12.42 -18.74
CA ARG A 6 25.20 -12.54 -20.06
C ARG A 6 26.31 -11.49 -20.23
N VAL A 7 26.03 -10.25 -19.84
CA VAL A 7 27.01 -9.16 -19.95
C VAL A 7 28.18 -9.36 -18.97
N LEU A 8 27.91 -9.77 -17.73
CA LEU A 8 28.97 -10.03 -16.74
C LEU A 8 29.82 -11.25 -17.11
N SER A 9 29.23 -12.33 -17.61
CA SER A 9 29.97 -13.56 -17.95
C SER A 9 30.90 -13.41 -19.15
N THR A 10 30.68 -12.39 -19.99
CA THR A 10 31.51 -12.06 -21.15
C THR A 10 32.40 -10.84 -20.92
N SER A 11 32.31 -10.23 -19.74
CA SER A 11 33.13 -9.08 -19.36
C SER A 11 34.58 -9.48 -19.11
N SER A 12 35.53 -8.68 -19.57
CA SER A 12 36.95 -8.82 -19.23
C SER A 12 37.31 -8.26 -17.84
N GLU A 13 36.38 -7.53 -17.24
CA GLU A 13 36.55 -6.94 -15.91
C GLU A 13 36.50 -8.02 -14.82
N ALA A 14 37.59 -8.15 -14.06
CA ALA A 14 37.66 -9.08 -12.95
C ALA A 14 36.84 -8.57 -11.75
N LEU A 15 35.89 -9.38 -11.29
CA LEU A 15 35.14 -9.12 -10.06
C LEU A 15 35.96 -9.54 -8.84
N ARG A 16 35.92 -8.76 -7.75
CA ARG A 16 36.56 -9.11 -6.48
C ARG A 16 35.70 -10.05 -5.66
N HIS A 17 34.38 -9.89 -5.75
CA HIS A 17 33.38 -10.66 -5.03
C HIS A 17 32.52 -11.46 -6.00
N ALA A 18 32.11 -12.66 -5.57
CA ALA A 18 31.21 -13.50 -6.35
C ALA A 18 29.80 -12.88 -6.44
N VAL A 19 29.15 -13.09 -7.58
CA VAL A 19 27.76 -12.67 -7.82
C VAL A 19 26.90 -13.92 -7.95
N VAL A 20 25.83 -13.99 -7.14
CA VAL A 20 24.83 -15.06 -7.22
C VAL A 20 23.56 -14.50 -7.86
N PHE A 21 23.16 -15.09 -8.99
CA PHE A 21 21.86 -14.82 -9.60
C PHE A 21 20.85 -15.86 -9.10
N LEU A 22 19.92 -15.44 -8.23
CA LEU A 22 18.87 -16.31 -7.72
C LEU A 22 17.59 -16.14 -8.54
N PHE A 23 17.24 -17.17 -9.32
CA PHE A 23 15.94 -17.25 -10.00
C PHE A 23 15.02 -18.15 -9.16
N ASN A 24 14.38 -17.57 -8.15
CA ASN A 24 13.43 -18.28 -7.29
C ASN A 24 11.99 -18.10 -7.79
N GLY A 25 11.13 -19.06 -7.43
CA GLY A 25 9.69 -19.00 -7.67
C GLY A 25 8.90 -18.86 -6.36
N ALA A 26 7.60 -19.13 -6.40
CA ALA A 26 6.75 -19.19 -5.20
C ALA A 26 6.75 -17.93 -4.31
N GLU A 27 7.07 -16.76 -4.88
CA GLU A 27 6.83 -15.45 -4.27
C GLU A 27 5.32 -15.27 -4.03
N GLU A 28 4.51 -15.55 -5.06
CA GLU A 28 3.03 -15.51 -5.05
C GLU A 28 2.38 -16.51 -4.07
N ASN A 29 3.18 -17.46 -3.56
CA ASN A 29 2.82 -18.40 -2.50
C ASN A 29 3.30 -17.91 -1.12
N VAL A 30 3.52 -16.61 -0.96
CA VAL A 30 4.07 -15.95 0.23
C VAL A 30 5.56 -16.29 0.45
N LEU A 31 6.40 -15.92 -0.53
CA LEU A 31 7.86 -15.82 -0.40
C LEU A 31 8.57 -17.14 -0.02
N GLN A 32 7.99 -18.29 -0.35
CA GLN A 32 8.45 -19.58 0.18
C GLN A 32 9.86 -19.95 -0.30
N ALA A 33 10.20 -19.66 -1.56
CA ALA A 33 11.49 -20.06 -2.11
C ALA A 33 12.64 -19.18 -1.62
N SER A 34 12.45 -17.87 -1.46
CA SER A 34 13.47 -17.00 -0.87
C SER A 34 13.70 -17.37 0.60
N HIS A 35 12.63 -17.73 1.33
CA HIS A 35 12.75 -18.24 2.70
C HIS A 35 13.54 -19.55 2.75
N GLY A 36 13.26 -20.49 1.85
CA GLY A 36 14.03 -21.73 1.71
C GLY A 36 15.50 -21.47 1.41
N PHE A 37 15.81 -20.54 0.50
CA PHE A 37 17.19 -20.16 0.21
C PHE A 37 17.89 -19.61 1.46
N ILE A 38 17.31 -18.63 2.13
CA ILE A 38 17.92 -17.94 3.27
C ILE A 38 18.11 -18.86 4.48
N THR A 39 17.16 -19.75 4.74
CA THR A 39 17.19 -20.57 5.97
C THR A 39 17.89 -21.91 5.79
N GLN A 40 18.02 -22.43 4.56
CA GLN A 40 18.51 -23.80 4.33
C GLN A 40 19.68 -23.89 3.35
N HIS A 41 19.85 -22.94 2.43
CA HIS A 41 20.88 -23.05 1.40
C HIS A 41 22.27 -22.66 1.95
N HIS A 42 23.29 -23.48 1.68
CA HIS A 42 24.63 -23.27 2.21
C HIS A 42 25.27 -21.93 1.79
N TRP A 43 24.95 -21.43 0.59
CA TRP A 43 25.40 -20.10 0.13
C TRP A 43 24.80 -18.91 0.89
N ALA A 44 23.66 -19.06 1.57
CA ALA A 44 23.01 -17.94 2.26
C ALA A 44 23.96 -17.24 3.25
N SER A 45 24.77 -18.04 3.98
CA SER A 45 25.80 -17.56 4.91
C SER A 45 26.91 -16.70 4.26
N SER A 46 27.11 -16.84 2.95
CA SER A 46 28.14 -16.11 2.18
C SER A 46 27.61 -14.81 1.57
N ILE A 47 26.30 -14.61 1.54
CA ILE A 47 25.71 -13.38 1.00
C ILE A 47 26.00 -12.21 1.95
N ARG A 48 26.39 -11.06 1.38
CA ARG A 48 26.75 -9.84 2.12
C ARG A 48 25.84 -8.66 1.80
N ALA A 49 25.28 -8.63 0.60
CA ALA A 49 24.22 -7.72 0.20
C ALA A 49 23.39 -8.35 -0.92
N PHE A 50 22.19 -7.83 -1.17
CA PHE A 50 21.34 -8.27 -2.29
C PHE A 50 20.65 -7.09 -2.99
N ILE A 51 20.22 -7.34 -4.22
CA ILE A 51 19.37 -6.45 -5.01
C ILE A 51 18.11 -7.25 -5.35
N ASN A 52 16.97 -6.84 -4.82
CA ASN A 52 15.67 -7.43 -5.15
C ASN A 52 15.01 -6.65 -6.29
N LEU A 53 14.37 -7.37 -7.20
CA LEU A 53 13.81 -6.81 -8.43
C LEU A 53 12.33 -7.18 -8.51
N GLU A 54 11.47 -6.19 -8.33
CA GLU A 54 10.03 -6.35 -8.20
C GLU A 54 9.24 -5.50 -9.20
N ALA A 55 7.94 -5.73 -9.20
CA ALA A 55 6.99 -4.92 -9.96
C ALA A 55 5.63 -4.89 -9.28
N ALA A 56 5.06 -3.70 -9.15
CA ALA A 56 3.65 -3.47 -8.80
C ALA A 56 2.85 -2.87 -9.98
N GLY A 57 3.49 -2.79 -11.15
CA GLY A 57 3.00 -2.25 -12.42
C GLY A 57 3.91 -2.70 -13.57
N VAL A 58 3.63 -2.29 -14.81
CA VAL A 58 4.28 -2.87 -16.01
C VAL A 58 5.51 -2.11 -16.51
N GLY A 59 5.92 -1.02 -15.86
CA GLY A 59 7.12 -0.31 -16.26
C GLY A 59 7.30 1.03 -15.59
N GLY A 60 7.76 1.99 -16.39
CA GLY A 60 8.23 3.28 -15.91
C GLY A 60 9.67 3.25 -15.45
N LYS A 61 9.99 4.13 -14.51
CA LYS A 61 11.26 4.13 -13.78
C LYS A 61 11.16 3.16 -12.60
N GLU A 62 12.13 2.26 -12.47
CA GLU A 62 12.28 1.37 -11.32
C GLU A 62 12.61 2.19 -10.06
N LEU A 63 11.67 2.22 -9.13
CA LEU A 63 11.77 2.98 -7.89
C LEU A 63 12.51 2.16 -6.85
N VAL A 64 13.62 2.67 -6.31
CA VAL A 64 14.14 2.17 -5.03
C VAL A 64 13.20 2.62 -3.92
N PHE A 65 12.48 1.66 -3.35
CA PHE A 65 11.49 1.89 -2.31
C PHE A 65 11.83 1.20 -1.00
N GLN A 66 12.81 0.31 -0.92
CA GLN A 66 13.34 -0.17 0.37
C GLN A 66 14.85 -0.32 0.33
N THR A 67 15.48 0.02 1.45
CA THR A 67 16.91 -0.17 1.67
C THR A 67 17.17 -0.60 3.11
N GLY A 68 18.29 -1.28 3.34
CA GLY A 68 18.73 -1.68 4.67
C GLY A 68 18.62 -3.19 4.92
N PRO A 69 18.69 -3.64 6.19
CA PRO A 69 18.60 -2.80 7.40
C PRO A 69 19.90 -2.04 7.69
N GLU A 70 19.80 -0.79 8.15
CA GLU A 70 20.91 0.04 8.70
C GLU A 70 22.18 0.21 7.85
N ASN A 71 22.11 0.03 6.53
CA ASN A 71 23.27 0.02 5.64
C ASN A 71 23.27 1.23 4.67
N PRO A 72 23.65 2.43 5.15
CA PRO A 72 23.62 3.67 4.37
C PRO A 72 24.53 3.64 3.13
N TRP A 73 25.57 2.81 3.17
CA TRP A 73 26.50 2.67 2.06
C TRP A 73 25.87 2.06 0.81
N LEU A 74 24.83 1.21 0.94
CA LEU A 74 24.12 0.66 -0.24
C LEU A 74 23.37 1.75 -0.99
N VAL A 75 22.75 2.69 -0.26
CA VAL A 75 22.12 3.87 -0.87
C VAL A 75 23.16 4.69 -1.62
N GLN A 76 24.33 4.93 -1.01
CA GLN A 76 25.42 5.67 -1.65
C GLN A 76 25.98 4.93 -2.88
N ALA A 77 26.13 3.61 -2.79
CA ALA A 77 26.54 2.77 -3.92
C ALA A 77 25.55 2.88 -5.07
N TYR A 78 24.25 2.82 -4.79
CA TYR A 78 23.21 3.01 -5.80
C TYR A 78 23.29 4.39 -6.44
N VAL A 79 23.31 5.46 -5.64
CA VAL A 79 23.35 6.84 -6.14
C VAL A 79 24.62 7.12 -6.96
N SER A 80 25.74 6.51 -6.60
CA SER A 80 27.02 6.71 -7.29
C SER A 80 27.15 5.90 -8.58
N ALA A 81 26.58 4.68 -8.60
CA ALA A 81 26.79 3.73 -9.68
C ALA A 81 25.64 3.65 -10.68
N ALA A 82 24.38 3.82 -10.25
CA ALA A 82 23.23 3.76 -11.13
C ALA A 82 23.33 4.86 -12.20
N LYS A 83 23.18 4.49 -13.48
CA LYS A 83 23.23 5.44 -14.60
C LYS A 83 22.03 6.39 -14.61
N HIS A 84 20.91 5.92 -14.08
CA HIS A 84 19.63 6.60 -14.06
C HIS A 84 18.96 6.42 -12.69
N PRO A 85 19.52 6.97 -11.61
CA PRO A 85 19.02 6.69 -10.28
C PRO A 85 17.59 7.21 -10.11
N PHE A 86 16.75 6.40 -9.45
CA PHE A 86 15.40 6.79 -9.01
C PHE A 86 15.10 6.13 -7.66
N ALA A 87 14.85 6.94 -6.63
CA ALA A 87 14.72 6.47 -5.25
C ALA A 87 13.84 7.42 -4.41
N SER A 88 13.10 6.88 -3.45
CA SER A 88 12.24 7.68 -2.57
C SER A 88 12.19 7.12 -1.14
N VAL A 89 12.68 7.90 -0.17
CA VAL A 89 12.54 7.57 1.24
C VAL A 89 11.08 7.63 1.71
N VAL A 90 10.22 8.40 1.05
CA VAL A 90 8.78 8.42 1.33
C VAL A 90 8.16 7.06 0.99
N ALA A 91 8.53 6.50 -0.17
CA ALA A 91 8.05 5.18 -0.56
C ALA A 91 8.51 4.11 0.45
N GLN A 92 9.74 4.23 0.96
CA GLN A 92 10.25 3.36 2.02
C GLN A 92 9.44 3.45 3.31
N GLU A 93 9.20 4.64 3.82
CA GLU A 93 8.44 4.82 5.06
C GLU A 93 6.98 4.37 4.90
N VAL A 94 6.36 4.66 3.75
CA VAL A 94 4.99 4.20 3.46
C VAL A 94 4.92 2.68 3.37
N PHE A 95 5.84 2.02 2.65
CA PHE A 95 5.84 0.57 2.52
C PHE A 95 6.13 -0.11 3.87
N GLN A 96 7.12 0.37 4.61
CA GLN A 96 7.48 -0.15 5.94
C GLN A 96 6.41 0.09 7.01
N SER A 97 5.50 1.05 6.82
CA SER A 97 4.37 1.27 7.73
C SER A 97 3.33 0.14 7.72
N GLY A 98 3.34 -0.72 6.69
CA GLY A 98 2.35 -1.79 6.51
C GLY A 98 0.98 -1.32 6.01
N ILE A 99 0.83 -0.05 5.62
CA ILE A 99 -0.41 0.46 5.03
C ILE A 99 -0.68 -0.13 3.65
N ILE A 100 0.38 -0.48 2.92
CA ILE A 100 0.31 -1.24 1.67
C ILE A 100 0.38 -2.72 2.07
N PRO A 101 -0.69 -3.52 1.84
CA PRO A 101 -0.71 -4.93 2.17
C PRO A 101 0.04 -5.75 1.11
N SER A 102 1.34 -5.48 0.96
CA SER A 102 2.25 -6.14 0.02
C SER A 102 3.51 -6.55 0.76
N ASP A 103 4.19 -7.55 0.24
CA ASP A 103 5.46 -8.06 0.74
C ASP A 103 6.37 -8.38 -0.45
N THR A 104 7.65 -8.56 -0.21
CA THR A 104 8.63 -8.91 -1.25
C THR A 104 9.72 -9.79 -0.65
N ASP A 105 10.49 -10.45 -1.50
CA ASP A 105 11.63 -11.26 -1.07
C ASP A 105 12.64 -10.45 -0.23
N PHE A 106 12.68 -9.12 -0.37
CA PHE A 106 13.48 -8.22 0.48
C PHE A 106 13.24 -8.46 1.97
N ARG A 107 11.98 -8.65 2.39
CA ARG A 107 11.68 -8.90 3.80
C ARG A 107 12.35 -10.17 4.31
N ILE A 108 12.37 -11.23 3.50
CA ILE A 108 12.96 -12.50 3.93
C ILE A 108 14.46 -12.35 4.20
N TYR A 109 15.17 -11.67 3.29
CA TYR A 109 16.59 -11.41 3.45
C TYR A 109 16.87 -10.52 4.66
N ARG A 110 16.02 -9.52 4.92
CA ARG A 110 16.12 -8.62 6.07
C ARG A 110 15.84 -9.33 7.39
N ASP A 111 14.70 -10.00 7.51
CA ASP A 111 14.16 -10.49 8.79
C ASP A 111 14.76 -11.86 9.17
N PHE A 112 15.00 -12.75 8.21
CA PHE A 112 15.53 -14.09 8.45
C PHE A 112 17.03 -14.22 8.14
N GLY A 113 17.53 -13.41 7.20
CA GLY A 113 18.94 -13.40 6.83
C GLY A 113 19.79 -12.35 7.57
N ASN A 114 19.17 -11.26 8.06
CA ASN A 114 19.88 -10.06 8.53
C ASN A 114 20.87 -9.51 7.47
N ILE A 115 20.55 -9.71 6.19
CA ILE A 115 21.36 -9.27 5.05
C ILE A 115 20.79 -7.93 4.57
N PRO A 116 21.64 -6.92 4.33
CA PRO A 116 21.17 -5.67 3.77
C PRO A 116 20.99 -5.72 2.25
N GLY A 117 20.02 -4.98 1.73
CA GLY A 117 19.80 -4.90 0.29
C GLY A 117 19.15 -3.62 -0.19
N ILE A 118 18.81 -3.64 -1.47
CA ILE A 118 18.04 -2.61 -2.16
C ILE A 118 16.85 -3.32 -2.82
N ASP A 119 15.64 -2.81 -2.63
CA ASP A 119 14.43 -3.26 -3.31
C ASP A 119 14.00 -2.24 -4.36
N LEU A 120 13.85 -2.70 -5.60
CA LEU A 120 13.47 -1.88 -6.74
C LEU A 120 12.15 -2.39 -7.33
N ALA A 121 11.20 -1.50 -7.58
CA ALA A 121 9.95 -1.88 -8.23
C ALA A 121 9.55 -0.96 -9.38
N PHE A 122 9.04 -1.55 -10.47
CA PHE A 122 8.20 -0.81 -11.41
C PHE A 122 6.84 -0.52 -10.78
N ILE A 123 6.36 0.73 -10.87
CA ILE A 123 5.09 1.14 -10.23
C ILE A 123 4.07 1.70 -11.22
N GLU A 124 4.46 2.00 -12.46
CA GLU A 124 3.56 2.62 -13.42
C GLU A 124 2.50 1.63 -13.92
N ASN A 125 1.28 2.12 -14.07
CA ASN A 125 0.13 1.35 -14.55
C ASN A 125 -0.16 0.07 -13.74
N GLY A 126 -0.25 0.21 -12.41
CA GLY A 126 -0.61 -0.91 -11.51
C GLY A 126 -2.03 -1.49 -11.70
N TYR A 127 -2.85 -0.94 -12.62
CA TYR A 127 -4.22 -1.39 -12.91
C TYR A 127 -4.26 -2.81 -13.46
N ILE A 128 -3.22 -3.23 -14.19
CA ILE A 128 -3.16 -4.53 -14.86
C ILE A 128 -2.37 -5.59 -14.09
N TYR A 129 -1.67 -5.20 -13.03
CA TYR A 129 -0.96 -6.11 -12.14
C TYR A 129 -1.90 -7.20 -11.60
N HIS A 130 -1.43 -8.45 -11.60
CA HIS A 130 -2.22 -9.63 -11.25
C HIS A 130 -3.47 -9.83 -12.12
N THR A 131 -3.34 -9.61 -13.43
CA THR A 131 -4.43 -9.83 -14.39
C THR A 131 -3.95 -10.47 -15.69
N LYS A 132 -4.89 -10.95 -16.52
CA LYS A 132 -4.58 -11.41 -17.90
C LYS A 132 -3.92 -10.35 -18.79
N TYR A 133 -4.01 -9.08 -18.41
CA TYR A 133 -3.39 -7.98 -19.16
C TYR A 133 -1.94 -7.76 -18.76
N ASP A 134 -1.43 -8.46 -17.76
CA ASP A 134 -0.02 -8.43 -17.39
C ASP A 134 0.78 -9.32 -18.36
N THR A 135 1.08 -8.77 -19.54
CA THR A 135 1.69 -9.49 -20.66
C THR A 135 3.00 -8.83 -21.09
N ALA A 136 3.93 -9.65 -21.60
CA ALA A 136 5.29 -9.20 -21.94
C ALA A 136 5.32 -8.04 -22.96
N ASP A 137 4.35 -7.97 -23.88
CA ASP A 137 4.24 -6.91 -24.89
C ASP A 137 3.89 -5.53 -24.32
N ARG A 138 3.44 -5.45 -23.06
CA ARG A 138 3.14 -4.18 -22.39
C ARG A 138 4.28 -3.63 -21.56
N ILE A 139 5.36 -4.40 -21.39
CA ILE A 139 6.56 -3.93 -20.71
C ILE A 139 7.32 -3.04 -21.69
N LEU A 140 7.52 -1.77 -21.31
CA LEU A 140 8.22 -0.80 -22.15
C LEU A 140 9.70 -1.20 -22.30
N SER A 141 10.20 -1.26 -23.54
CA SER A 141 11.61 -1.60 -23.80
C SER A 141 12.57 -0.64 -23.12
N ASP A 142 12.22 0.64 -23.04
CA ASP A 142 13.00 1.66 -22.33
C ASP A 142 13.11 1.36 -20.83
N SER A 143 12.05 0.84 -20.20
CA SER A 143 12.07 0.42 -18.80
C SER A 143 13.02 -0.77 -18.59
N ILE A 144 12.99 -1.75 -19.48
CA ILE A 144 13.90 -2.92 -19.43
C ILE A 144 15.35 -2.46 -19.59
N GLN A 145 15.64 -1.63 -20.59
CA GLN A 145 16.98 -1.13 -20.86
C GLN A 145 17.51 -0.31 -19.69
N ARG A 146 16.71 0.63 -19.18
CA ARG A 146 17.06 1.47 -18.02
C ARG A 146 17.35 0.63 -16.77
N ALA A 147 16.47 -0.31 -16.44
CA ALA A 147 16.68 -1.19 -15.30
C ALA A 147 17.95 -2.04 -15.49
N GLY A 148 18.17 -2.58 -16.69
CA GLY A 148 19.40 -3.31 -17.04
C GLY A 148 20.66 -2.46 -16.85
N ASP A 149 20.64 -1.22 -17.31
CA ASP A 149 21.73 -0.24 -17.16
C ASP A 149 22.06 0.06 -15.70
N ASN A 150 21.04 0.29 -14.87
CA ASN A 150 21.19 0.54 -13.45
C ASN A 150 21.68 -0.70 -12.69
N ILE A 151 21.01 -1.84 -12.87
CA ILE A 151 21.33 -3.08 -12.17
C ILE A 151 22.76 -3.51 -12.50
N LEU A 152 23.16 -3.48 -13.79
CA LEU A 152 24.51 -3.85 -14.20
C LEU A 152 25.56 -2.94 -13.56
N ALA A 153 25.35 -1.62 -13.59
CA ALA A 153 26.31 -0.66 -13.05
C ALA A 153 26.45 -0.78 -11.52
N VAL A 154 25.33 -0.88 -10.81
CA VAL A 154 25.31 -1.07 -9.35
C VAL A 154 25.95 -2.39 -8.98
N LEU A 155 25.63 -3.48 -9.69
CA LEU A 155 26.19 -4.80 -9.41
C LEU A 155 27.71 -4.84 -9.63
N LYS A 156 28.22 -4.23 -10.70
CA LYS A 156 29.67 -4.08 -10.93
C LYS A 156 30.34 -3.30 -9.81
N TYR A 157 29.74 -2.18 -9.40
CA TYR A 157 30.25 -1.38 -8.29
C TYR A 157 30.31 -2.19 -6.99
N LEU A 158 29.23 -2.90 -6.63
CA LEU A 158 29.19 -3.72 -5.42
C LEU A 158 30.22 -4.88 -5.49
N ALA A 159 30.30 -5.57 -6.62
CA ALA A 159 31.18 -6.73 -6.81
C ALA A 159 32.68 -6.38 -6.86
N THR A 160 33.03 -5.11 -7.03
CA THR A 160 34.42 -4.62 -7.04
C THR A 160 34.76 -3.75 -5.83
N SER A 161 33.78 -3.39 -5.01
CA SER A 161 33.96 -2.50 -3.85
C SER A 161 34.51 -3.24 -2.63
N ASP A 162 35.49 -2.62 -1.97
CA ASP A 162 36.02 -3.10 -0.69
C ASP A 162 34.98 -2.98 0.43
N MET A 163 33.99 -2.09 0.28
CA MET A 163 32.92 -1.89 1.26
C MET A 163 32.03 -3.13 1.45
N LEU A 164 31.91 -3.97 0.41
CA LEU A 164 31.10 -5.18 0.50
C LEU A 164 31.73 -6.20 1.47
N ALA A 165 33.07 -6.26 1.53
CA ALA A 165 33.80 -7.16 2.42
C ALA A 165 33.63 -6.77 3.89
N SER A 166 33.62 -5.46 4.18
CA SER A 166 33.43 -4.89 5.52
C SER A 166 32.06 -4.25 5.72
N SER A 167 31.01 -4.78 5.07
CA SER A 167 29.66 -4.17 5.08
C SER A 167 29.11 -3.91 6.49
N SER A 168 29.47 -4.75 7.45
CA SER A 168 29.13 -4.58 8.87
C SER A 168 29.69 -3.31 9.52
N GLU A 169 30.87 -2.85 9.11
CA GLU A 169 31.52 -1.62 9.61
C GLU A 169 30.78 -0.37 9.13
N TYR A 170 30.06 -0.48 8.01
CA TYR A 170 29.32 0.63 7.42
C TYR A 170 27.88 0.76 7.91
N ARG A 171 27.49 0.03 8.96
CA ARG A 171 26.17 0.14 9.61
C ARG A 171 26.01 1.45 10.40
N HIS A 172 25.77 2.56 9.69
CA HIS A 172 25.63 3.91 10.29
C HIS A 172 24.17 4.41 10.37
N GLY A 173 23.19 3.50 10.32
CA GLY A 173 21.77 3.82 10.49
C GLY A 173 21.07 4.31 9.22
N ASN A 174 20.01 5.09 9.38
CA ASN A 174 19.12 5.47 8.29
C ASN A 174 19.71 6.56 7.37
N MET A 175 19.27 6.57 6.12
CA MET A 175 19.59 7.58 5.11
C MET A 175 18.34 8.37 4.71
N VAL A 176 18.51 9.67 4.53
CA VAL A 176 17.58 10.44 3.70
C VAL A 176 18.02 10.29 2.27
N PHE A 177 17.10 9.88 1.40
CA PHE A 177 17.35 9.81 -0.04
C PHE A 177 16.08 10.14 -0.82
N PHE A 178 16.23 10.91 -1.89
CA PHE A 178 15.11 11.29 -2.72
C PHE A 178 15.56 11.72 -4.11
N ASP A 179 14.72 11.40 -5.09
CA ASP A 179 14.82 11.89 -6.44
C ASP A 179 14.46 13.38 -6.55
N VAL A 180 15.16 14.09 -7.44
CA VAL A 180 14.89 15.48 -7.83
C VAL A 180 14.43 15.50 -9.30
N PHE A 181 13.11 15.44 -9.50
CA PHE A 181 12.43 15.56 -10.80
C PHE A 181 12.86 14.55 -11.87
N GLY A 182 13.40 13.40 -11.46
CA GLY A 182 13.93 12.37 -12.33
C GLY A 182 15.31 12.68 -12.90
N LEU A 183 15.98 13.73 -12.41
CA LEU A 183 17.26 14.20 -12.93
C LEU A 183 18.44 13.55 -12.19
N PHE A 184 18.39 13.54 -10.87
CA PHE A 184 19.41 12.95 -10.00
C PHE A 184 18.81 12.65 -8.62
N VAL A 185 19.52 11.83 -7.83
CA VAL A 185 19.15 11.50 -6.45
C VAL A 185 20.09 12.18 -5.47
N ILE A 186 19.52 12.77 -4.42
CA ILE A 186 20.26 13.26 -3.26
C ILE A 186 20.21 12.18 -2.18
N ALA A 187 21.35 11.88 -1.54
CA ALA A 187 21.42 10.97 -0.40
C ALA A 187 22.40 11.47 0.66
N TYR A 188 21.99 11.44 1.93
CA TYR A 188 22.83 11.78 3.07
C TYR A 188 22.36 11.09 4.36
N PRO A 189 23.25 10.87 5.36
CA PRO A 189 22.88 10.28 6.64
C PRO A 189 21.76 11.04 7.36
N SER A 190 20.82 10.31 7.96
CA SER A 190 19.67 10.87 8.69
C SER A 190 20.09 11.88 9.76
N ARG A 191 21.22 11.64 10.45
CA ARG A 191 21.80 12.56 11.45
C ARG A 191 22.13 13.94 10.87
N ILE A 192 22.67 14.00 9.65
CA ILE A 192 22.94 15.28 8.95
C ILE A 192 21.61 15.96 8.61
N GLY A 193 20.61 15.18 8.17
CA GLY A 193 19.25 15.66 7.95
C GLY A 193 18.64 16.31 9.19
N SER A 194 18.75 15.67 10.35
CA SER A 194 18.28 16.23 11.62
C SER A 194 18.97 17.56 11.94
N VAL A 195 20.29 17.66 11.77
CA VAL A 195 21.03 18.92 11.99
C VAL A 195 20.51 20.02 11.04
N ILE A 196 20.36 19.74 9.75
CA ILE A 196 19.81 20.69 8.77
C ILE A 196 18.42 21.13 9.20
N ASN A 197 17.54 20.19 9.56
CA ASN A 197 16.18 20.48 9.98
C ASN A 197 16.15 21.37 11.23
N TYR A 198 16.98 21.11 12.24
CA TYR A 198 17.07 21.95 13.44
C TYR A 198 17.60 23.35 13.12
N MET A 199 18.57 23.49 12.21
CA MET A 199 19.06 24.81 11.76
C MET A 199 17.94 25.61 11.07
N VAL A 200 17.12 24.95 10.24
CA VAL A 200 15.95 25.56 9.61
C VAL A 200 14.93 26.00 10.67
N VAL A 201 14.65 25.16 11.66
CA VAL A 201 13.75 25.51 12.78
C VAL A 201 14.26 26.73 13.55
N VAL A 202 15.55 26.77 13.89
CA VAL A 202 16.16 27.92 14.57
C VAL A 202 16.03 29.20 13.73
N ALA A 203 16.22 29.12 12.42
CA ALA A 203 16.05 30.28 11.53
C ALA A 203 14.60 30.82 11.54
N VAL A 204 13.59 29.93 11.55
CA VAL A 204 12.17 30.32 11.68
C VAL A 204 11.89 30.93 13.04
N VAL A 205 12.38 30.33 14.13
CA VAL A 205 12.22 30.85 15.49
C VAL A 205 12.81 32.26 15.58
N LEU A 206 14.05 32.47 15.13
CA LEU A 206 14.68 33.79 15.11
C LEU A 206 13.88 34.81 14.29
N TYR A 207 13.37 34.42 13.12
CA TYR A 207 12.52 35.27 12.28
C TYR A 207 11.22 35.69 13.01
N LEU A 208 10.50 34.73 13.60
CA LEU A 208 9.24 34.99 14.32
C LEU A 208 9.46 35.75 15.63
N SER A 209 10.50 35.42 16.40
CA SER A 209 10.86 36.12 17.64
C SER A 209 11.19 37.59 17.38
N LYS A 210 11.90 37.91 16.30
CA LYS A 210 12.18 39.30 15.91
C LYS A 210 10.91 40.12 15.66
N LYS A 211 9.86 39.50 15.11
CA LYS A 211 8.55 40.17 14.94
C LYS A 211 7.84 40.37 16.28
N LEU A 212 7.93 39.41 17.18
CA LEU A 212 7.31 39.49 18.51
C LEU A 212 7.98 40.56 19.41
N MET A 213 9.28 40.83 19.21
CA MET A 213 10.04 41.84 19.97
C MET A 213 9.82 43.30 19.52
N GLN A 214 8.90 43.58 18.59
CA GLN A 214 8.52 44.93 18.19
C GLN A 214 7.76 45.68 19.34
N PRO A 215 7.63 47.03 19.33
CA PRO A 215 7.08 47.78 20.46
C PRO A 215 5.65 47.37 20.90
N LYS A 216 5.44 47.37 22.23
CA LYS A 216 4.29 46.78 22.97
C LYS A 216 2.90 46.99 22.38
N HIS A 217 2.59 48.16 21.81
CA HIS A 217 1.26 48.44 21.25
C HIS A 217 0.93 47.66 19.96
N LYS A 218 1.94 47.20 19.20
CA LYS A 218 1.77 46.37 18.01
C LYS A 218 1.78 44.87 18.32
N THR A 219 2.47 44.46 19.39
CA THR A 219 2.72 43.04 19.74
C THR A 219 1.50 42.31 20.29
N ILE A 220 0.71 42.94 21.16
CA ILE A 220 -0.48 42.30 21.76
C ILE A 220 -1.53 41.98 20.69
N ASN A 221 -1.72 42.91 19.74
CA ASN A 221 -2.64 42.70 18.62
C ASN A 221 -2.12 41.61 17.66
N TYR A 222 -0.82 41.61 17.35
CA TYR A 222 -0.21 40.58 16.50
C TYR A 222 -0.34 39.17 17.08
N MET A 223 0.01 38.97 18.36
CA MET A 223 -0.04 37.64 18.97
C MET A 223 -1.47 37.10 19.02
N LYS A 224 -2.45 37.96 19.33
CA LYS A 224 -3.86 37.60 19.30
C LYS A 224 -4.31 37.21 17.89
N ASP A 225 -4.02 38.03 16.89
CA ASP A 225 -4.39 37.77 15.50
C ASP A 225 -3.70 36.52 14.95
N PHE A 226 -2.44 36.28 15.35
CA PHE A 226 -1.69 35.08 14.99
C PHE A 226 -2.35 33.82 15.56
N LEU A 227 -2.66 33.78 16.87
CA LEU A 227 -3.30 32.63 17.51
C LEU A 227 -4.72 32.38 16.96
N CYS A 228 -5.50 33.44 16.76
CA CYS A 228 -6.83 33.33 16.14
C CYS A 228 -6.73 32.88 14.68
N GLY A 229 -5.78 33.42 13.91
CA GLY A 229 -5.52 33.01 12.53
C GLY A 229 -5.08 31.54 12.44
N LEU A 230 -4.20 31.08 13.34
CA LEU A 230 -3.79 29.68 13.44
C LEU A 230 -5.00 28.78 13.70
N ALA A 231 -5.85 29.14 14.67
CA ALA A 231 -7.10 28.42 14.93
C ALA A 231 -8.01 28.40 13.69
N ILE A 232 -8.16 29.52 12.98
CA ILE A 232 -8.96 29.60 11.73
C ILE A 232 -8.38 28.68 10.64
N THR A 233 -7.06 28.63 10.47
CA THR A 233 -6.41 27.73 9.50
C THR A 233 -6.64 26.26 9.87
N LEU A 234 -6.49 25.88 11.15
CA LEU A 234 -6.73 24.51 11.59
C LEU A 234 -8.21 24.13 11.44
N ILE A 235 -9.14 25.04 11.76
CA ILE A 235 -10.58 24.85 11.55
C ILE A 235 -10.90 24.73 10.05
N SER A 236 -10.27 25.52 9.18
CA SER A 236 -10.51 25.46 7.73
C SER A 236 -10.07 24.11 7.16
N TRP A 237 -8.93 23.59 7.61
CA TRP A 237 -8.44 22.25 7.25
C TRP A 237 -9.34 21.15 7.79
N PHE A 238 -9.68 21.19 9.08
CA PHE A 238 -10.55 20.19 9.70
C PHE A 238 -11.94 20.15 9.02
N THR A 239 -12.57 21.30 8.84
CA THR A 239 -13.88 21.37 8.18
C THR A 239 -13.83 21.02 6.70
N SER A 240 -12.70 21.25 6.02
CA SER A 240 -12.44 20.78 4.65
C SER A 240 -12.41 19.26 4.61
N LEU A 241 -11.60 18.61 5.46
CA LEU A 241 -11.54 17.15 5.56
C LEU A 241 -12.92 16.55 5.84
N VAL A 242 -13.62 17.05 6.86
CA VAL A 242 -14.98 16.59 7.20
C VAL A 242 -15.94 16.73 6.02
N THR A 243 -15.88 17.86 5.28
CA THR A 243 -16.73 18.08 4.10
C THR A 243 -16.47 17.03 3.03
N VAL A 244 -15.20 16.78 2.71
CA VAL A 244 -14.84 15.80 1.68
C VAL A 244 -15.20 14.38 2.13
N LEU A 245 -14.98 14.04 3.40
CA LEU A 245 -15.36 12.74 3.97
C LEU A 245 -16.87 12.49 3.91
N ILE A 246 -17.69 13.51 4.20
CA ILE A 246 -19.15 13.41 4.06
C ILE A 246 -19.52 13.09 2.62
N ILE A 247 -18.92 13.78 1.63
CA ILE A 247 -19.15 13.50 0.21
C ILE A 247 -18.72 12.07 -0.13
N ALA A 248 -17.52 11.65 0.28
CA ALA A 248 -16.98 10.32 -0.01
C ALA A 248 -17.83 9.19 0.60
N VAL A 249 -18.26 9.34 1.85
CA VAL A 249 -19.17 8.38 2.51
C VAL A 249 -20.51 8.36 1.80
N PHE A 250 -21.08 9.52 1.44
CA PHE A 250 -22.33 9.58 0.70
C PHE A 250 -22.24 8.83 -0.64
N ILE A 251 -21.20 9.09 -1.44
CA ILE A 251 -20.94 8.39 -2.71
C ILE A 251 -20.83 6.88 -2.50
N SER A 252 -20.17 6.46 -1.42
CA SER A 252 -20.03 5.04 -1.07
C SER A 252 -21.38 4.41 -0.69
N LEU A 253 -22.23 5.13 0.04
CA LEU A 253 -23.55 4.64 0.48
C LEU A 253 -24.56 4.52 -0.67
N ILE A 254 -24.49 5.39 -1.67
CA ILE A 254 -25.36 5.31 -2.86
C ILE A 254 -24.86 4.30 -3.91
N GLY A 255 -23.77 3.57 -3.62
CA GLY A 255 -23.24 2.53 -4.50
C GLY A 255 -22.46 3.05 -5.70
N GLN A 256 -21.99 4.31 -5.67
CA GLN A 256 -21.20 4.95 -6.75
C GLN A 256 -19.71 5.01 -6.41
N SER A 257 -19.22 4.07 -5.59
CA SER A 257 -17.80 3.98 -5.26
C SER A 257 -16.92 3.74 -6.49
N LEU A 258 -15.67 4.21 -6.42
CA LEU A 258 -14.67 4.06 -7.48
C LEU A 258 -14.96 4.81 -8.79
N SER A 259 -15.91 5.74 -8.86
CA SER A 259 -16.16 6.54 -10.09
C SER A 259 -14.93 7.25 -10.66
N TRP A 260 -13.91 7.51 -9.84
CA TRP A 260 -12.62 8.09 -10.25
C TRP A 260 -11.58 7.06 -10.71
N TYR A 261 -11.80 5.76 -10.56
CA TYR A 261 -10.82 4.70 -10.84
C TYR A 261 -10.37 4.71 -12.30
N ASN A 262 -11.32 4.81 -13.23
CA ASN A 262 -11.00 5.03 -14.64
C ASN A 262 -10.69 6.51 -14.96
N HIS A 263 -11.29 7.42 -14.22
CA HIS A 263 -11.32 8.86 -14.52
C HIS A 263 -10.77 9.68 -13.35
N PHE A 264 -9.45 9.65 -13.14
CA PHE A 264 -8.84 10.24 -11.94
C PHE A 264 -9.21 11.71 -11.70
N TYR A 265 -9.39 12.49 -12.77
CA TYR A 265 -9.82 13.90 -12.70
C TYR A 265 -11.15 14.10 -11.96
N VAL A 266 -12.02 13.09 -11.90
CA VAL A 266 -13.28 13.13 -11.14
C VAL A 266 -13.00 13.34 -9.65
N SER A 267 -11.96 12.70 -9.10
CA SER A 267 -11.57 12.91 -7.71
C SER A 267 -11.13 14.35 -7.43
N VAL A 268 -10.36 14.94 -8.34
CA VAL A 268 -9.89 16.33 -8.24
C VAL A 268 -11.07 17.32 -8.34
N CYS A 269 -11.96 17.12 -9.31
CA CYS A 269 -13.13 17.98 -9.51
C CYS A 269 -14.17 17.85 -8.39
N LEU A 270 -14.32 16.67 -7.78
CA LEU A 270 -15.27 16.44 -6.70
C LEU A 270 -14.67 16.84 -5.34
N TYR A 271 -13.65 16.11 -4.91
CA TYR A 271 -13.06 16.25 -3.57
C TYR A 271 -12.11 17.45 -3.50
N GLY A 272 -11.27 17.64 -4.52
CA GLY A 272 -10.32 18.76 -4.58
C GLY A 272 -11.02 20.11 -4.63
N ALA A 273 -12.03 20.26 -5.49
CA ALA A 273 -12.80 21.51 -5.58
C ALA A 273 -13.59 21.80 -4.30
N ALA A 274 -14.19 20.78 -3.67
CA ALA A 274 -14.86 20.92 -2.38
C ALA A 274 -13.89 21.38 -1.28
N ALA A 275 -12.71 20.77 -1.20
CA ALA A 275 -11.69 21.10 -0.21
C ALA A 275 -11.20 22.55 -0.36
N VAL A 276 -10.78 22.94 -1.57
CA VAL A 276 -10.32 24.30 -1.86
C VAL A 276 -11.44 25.32 -1.62
N GLY A 277 -12.65 25.01 -2.08
CA GLY A 277 -13.81 25.87 -1.86
C GLY A 277 -14.10 26.08 -0.38
N LYS A 278 -13.99 25.03 0.44
CA LYS A 278 -14.21 25.13 1.90
C LYS A 278 -13.16 26.00 2.57
N ILE A 279 -11.88 25.82 2.22
CA ILE A 279 -10.78 26.65 2.75
C ILE A 279 -11.00 28.11 2.39
N ILE A 280 -11.26 28.43 1.11
CA ILE A 280 -11.52 29.80 0.66
C ILE A 280 -12.73 30.40 1.38
N PHE A 281 -13.81 29.63 1.55
CA PHE A 281 -15.00 30.08 2.25
C PHE A 281 -14.72 30.51 3.69
N ILE A 282 -14.06 29.66 4.48
CA ILE A 282 -13.76 29.95 5.90
C ILE A 282 -12.86 31.18 6.04
N HIS A 283 -11.80 31.28 5.24
CA HIS A 283 -10.92 32.46 5.27
C HIS A 283 -11.60 33.73 4.77
N THR A 284 -12.51 33.64 3.79
CA THR A 284 -13.32 34.76 3.33
C THR A 284 -14.27 35.25 4.44
N LEU A 285 -14.89 34.34 5.19
CA LEU A 285 -15.73 34.68 6.35
C LEU A 285 -14.90 35.37 7.44
N ALA A 286 -13.72 34.82 7.74
CA ALA A 286 -12.80 35.42 8.71
C ALA A 286 -12.38 36.84 8.30
N LYS A 287 -12.02 37.06 7.03
CA LYS A 287 -11.71 38.40 6.49
C LYS A 287 -12.91 39.35 6.67
N ARG A 288 -14.12 38.89 6.35
CA ARG A 288 -15.33 39.73 6.33
C ARG A 288 -15.92 40.05 7.70
N PHE A 289 -15.78 39.15 8.68
CA PHE A 289 -16.49 39.28 9.96
C PHE A 289 -15.56 39.48 11.15
N TYR A 290 -14.36 38.86 11.15
CA TYR A 290 -13.44 38.94 12.28
C TYR A 290 -12.38 40.04 12.07
N TYR A 291 -11.79 40.10 10.87
CA TYR A 291 -10.68 41.01 10.54
C TYR A 291 -11.12 42.30 9.82
N VAL A 292 -12.35 42.79 10.05
CA VAL A 292 -12.95 43.94 9.34
C VAL A 292 -12.08 45.19 9.36
N ASN A 293 -11.43 45.45 10.49
CA ASN A 293 -10.65 46.67 10.72
C ASN A 293 -9.14 46.49 10.46
N ALA A 294 -8.71 45.30 10.05
CA ALA A 294 -7.31 45.00 9.78
C ALA A 294 -6.94 45.30 8.33
N SER A 295 -5.72 45.79 8.11
CA SER A 295 -5.21 46.00 6.74
C SER A 295 -4.99 44.67 6.01
N ASP A 296 -5.41 44.59 4.75
CA ASP A 296 -5.20 43.43 3.88
C ASP A 296 -3.72 43.02 3.81
N GLN A 297 -2.80 43.98 3.76
CA GLN A 297 -1.35 43.72 3.73
C GLN A 297 -0.87 43.07 5.04
N TYR A 298 -1.36 43.56 6.18
CA TYR A 298 -1.03 43.00 7.49
C TYR A 298 -1.56 41.58 7.65
N LEU A 299 -2.81 41.31 7.24
CA LEU A 299 -3.37 39.96 7.25
C LEU A 299 -2.61 39.01 6.31
N GLY A 300 -2.22 39.49 5.13
CA GLY A 300 -1.36 38.75 4.23
C GLY A 300 -0.01 38.35 4.86
N GLU A 301 0.57 39.20 5.70
CA GLU A 301 1.76 38.87 6.48
C GLU A 301 1.49 37.84 7.58
N VAL A 302 0.42 38.03 8.37
CA VAL A 302 0.07 37.15 9.48
C VAL A 302 -0.22 35.72 8.99
N PHE A 303 -1.02 35.56 7.93
CA PHE A 303 -1.34 34.24 7.38
C PHE A 303 -0.17 33.57 6.66
N PHE A 304 0.80 34.34 6.16
CA PHE A 304 2.08 33.79 5.71
C PHE A 304 2.88 33.23 6.90
N ASP A 305 3.01 33.99 7.98
CA ASP A 305 3.75 33.58 9.18
C ASP A 305 3.09 32.35 9.84
N ILE A 306 1.75 32.27 9.85
CA ILE A 306 1.00 31.09 10.32
C ILE A 306 1.35 29.86 9.48
N SER A 307 1.36 29.99 8.15
CA SER A 307 1.70 28.86 7.26
C SER A 307 3.13 28.38 7.49
N LEU A 308 4.07 29.32 7.65
CA LEU A 308 5.46 29.02 7.99
C LEU A 308 5.57 28.30 9.35
N PHE A 309 4.81 28.75 10.35
CA PHE A 309 4.77 28.14 11.68
C PHE A 309 4.21 26.71 11.63
N VAL A 310 3.12 26.48 10.90
CA VAL A 310 2.51 25.14 10.76
C VAL A 310 3.50 24.15 10.10
N HIS A 311 4.13 24.54 8.99
CA HIS A 311 5.14 23.70 8.33
C HIS A 311 6.38 23.47 9.19
N CYS A 312 6.81 24.48 9.95
CA CYS A 312 7.88 24.33 10.94
C CYS A 312 7.49 23.36 12.06
N GLY A 313 6.22 23.36 12.50
CA GLY A 313 5.68 22.39 13.45
C GLY A 313 5.76 20.96 12.93
N PHE A 314 5.33 20.71 11.69
CA PHE A 314 5.48 19.41 11.04
C PHE A 314 6.95 18.99 10.92
N LEU A 315 7.84 19.91 10.53
CA LEU A 315 9.28 19.65 10.47
C LEU A 315 9.83 19.18 11.83
N ILE A 316 9.45 19.84 12.92
CA ILE A 316 9.86 19.47 14.28
C ILE A 316 9.34 18.07 14.63
N ILE A 317 8.04 17.81 14.44
CA ILE A 317 7.40 16.54 14.78
C ILE A 317 8.04 15.38 14.02
N LEU A 318 8.19 15.51 12.69
CA LEU A 318 8.76 14.47 11.84
C LEU A 318 10.23 14.23 12.17
N THR A 319 11.01 15.29 12.39
CA THR A 319 12.43 15.16 12.78
C THR A 319 12.58 14.49 14.15
N TYR A 320 11.73 14.84 15.12
CA TYR A 320 11.73 14.23 16.45
C TYR A 320 11.36 12.75 16.42
N GLN A 321 10.39 12.37 15.58
CA GLN A 321 9.99 10.97 15.37
C GLN A 321 11.01 10.16 14.55
N GLY A 322 12.05 10.80 14.01
CA GLY A 322 13.09 10.12 13.22
C GLY A 322 12.70 9.83 11.78
N PHE A 323 11.63 10.44 11.26
CA PHE A 323 11.24 10.29 9.85
C PHE A 323 12.24 11.01 8.95
N CYS A 324 12.82 10.25 8.03
CA CYS A 324 13.72 10.74 7.01
C CYS A 324 12.99 11.59 5.96
N SER A 325 11.67 11.39 5.75
CA SER A 325 10.84 12.26 4.90
C SER A 325 10.63 13.69 5.43
N ALA A 326 11.11 14.01 6.64
CA ALA A 326 11.06 15.37 7.22
C ALA A 326 11.68 16.44 6.31
N PHE A 327 12.57 16.07 5.39
CA PHE A 327 13.13 17.00 4.39
C PHE A 327 12.05 17.66 3.53
N ILE A 328 10.90 17.00 3.30
CA ILE A 328 9.78 17.57 2.54
C ILE A 328 9.25 18.80 3.27
N SER A 329 8.99 18.67 4.58
CA SER A 329 8.60 19.82 5.42
C SER A 329 9.69 20.89 5.43
N ALA A 330 10.98 20.52 5.41
CA ALA A 330 12.07 21.49 5.32
C ALA A 330 12.02 22.30 4.00
N VAL A 331 11.74 21.67 2.86
CA VAL A 331 11.53 22.35 1.57
C VAL A 331 10.36 23.33 1.65
N TRP A 332 9.26 22.93 2.29
CA TRP A 332 8.09 23.78 2.57
C TRP A 332 8.32 24.86 3.64
N VAL A 333 9.52 24.97 4.21
CA VAL A 333 9.91 26.03 5.17
C VAL A 333 11.00 26.92 4.59
N VAL A 334 12.09 26.33 4.08
CA VAL A 334 13.28 27.04 3.59
C VAL A 334 12.94 27.96 2.43
N PHE A 335 12.30 27.44 1.38
CA PHE A 335 11.98 28.23 0.19
C PHE A 335 11.02 29.38 0.50
N PRO A 336 9.89 29.17 1.21
CA PRO A 336 9.05 30.26 1.67
C PRO A 336 9.78 31.29 2.54
N LEU A 337 10.61 30.86 3.50
CA LEU A 337 11.34 31.77 4.37
C LEU A 337 12.32 32.64 3.58
N LEU A 338 13.11 32.06 2.68
CA LEU A 338 14.02 32.80 1.79
C LEU A 338 13.24 33.80 0.92
N THR A 339 12.13 33.35 0.34
CA THR A 339 11.23 34.21 -0.45
C THR A 339 10.77 35.40 0.36
N LYS A 340 10.30 35.16 1.60
CA LYS A 340 9.84 36.20 2.51
C LYS A 340 10.95 37.21 2.83
N LEU A 341 12.16 36.75 3.11
CA LEU A 341 13.31 37.62 3.37
C LEU A 341 13.66 38.52 2.18
N CYS A 342 13.53 38.02 0.95
CA CYS A 342 13.77 38.79 -0.27
C CYS A 342 12.68 39.82 -0.56
N VAL A 343 11.40 39.48 -0.36
CA VAL A 343 10.27 40.31 -0.78
C VAL A 343 9.70 41.21 0.32
N HIS A 344 10.03 41.00 1.60
CA HIS A 344 9.37 41.69 2.70
C HIS A 344 9.45 43.22 2.60
N LYS A 345 10.63 43.79 2.28
CA LYS A 345 10.78 45.25 2.15
C LYS A 345 9.92 45.83 1.02
N ASP A 346 9.94 45.18 -0.13
CA ASP A 346 9.19 45.61 -1.33
C ASP A 346 7.68 45.50 -1.09
N PHE A 347 7.24 44.41 -0.46
CA PHE A 347 5.84 44.19 -0.08
C PHE A 347 5.32 45.27 0.89
N MET A 348 6.12 45.63 1.90
CA MET A 348 5.72 46.65 2.88
C MET A 348 5.70 48.07 2.30
N GLN A 349 6.48 48.34 1.25
CA GLN A 349 6.54 49.65 0.59
C GLN A 349 5.50 49.81 -0.52
N HIS A 350 5.32 48.79 -1.36
CA HIS A 350 4.54 48.88 -2.59
C HIS A 350 3.27 48.01 -2.57
N GLY A 351 3.09 47.14 -1.58
CA GLY A 351 1.97 46.19 -1.48
C GLY A 351 2.09 45.01 -2.45
N ALA A 352 0.97 44.33 -2.70
CA ALA A 352 0.89 43.17 -3.58
C ALA A 352 0.84 43.56 -5.07
N GLN A 353 1.90 44.19 -5.58
CA GLN A 353 2.05 44.51 -7.00
C GLN A 353 2.58 43.32 -7.82
N GLY A 354 2.56 43.44 -9.15
CA GLY A 354 3.00 42.38 -10.06
C GLY A 354 4.41 41.84 -9.78
N LYS A 355 5.35 42.72 -9.38
CA LYS A 355 6.71 42.34 -9.00
C LYS A 355 6.75 41.43 -7.75
N PHE A 356 5.99 41.78 -6.70
CA PHE A 356 5.87 40.94 -5.50
C PHE A 356 5.31 39.56 -5.85
N ILE A 357 4.23 39.52 -6.63
CA ILE A 357 3.59 38.26 -7.04
C ILE A 357 4.56 37.40 -7.85
N ALA A 358 5.30 38.00 -8.79
CA ALA A 358 6.27 37.29 -9.61
C ALA A 358 7.40 36.66 -8.76
N ILE A 359 8.01 37.44 -7.86
CA ILE A 359 9.08 36.92 -6.98
C ILE A 359 8.53 35.89 -6.00
N TYR A 360 7.32 36.09 -5.48
CA TYR A 360 6.64 35.14 -4.60
C TYR A 360 6.42 33.80 -5.30
N LEU A 361 5.85 33.81 -6.50
CA LEU A 361 5.61 32.58 -7.29
C LEU A 361 6.92 31.89 -7.67
N LEU A 362 7.96 32.66 -8.01
CA LEU A 362 9.30 32.11 -8.28
C LEU A 362 9.89 31.41 -7.06
N GLY A 363 9.77 32.04 -5.88
CA GLY A 363 10.25 31.48 -4.63
C GLY A 363 9.48 30.25 -4.15
N MET A 364 8.18 30.16 -4.51
CA MET A 364 7.33 29.00 -4.26
C MET A 364 7.43 27.91 -5.33
N PHE A 365 8.07 28.16 -6.46
CA PHE A 365 8.08 27.25 -7.59
C PHE A 365 8.58 25.84 -7.22
N ILE A 366 9.71 25.76 -6.51
CA ILE A 366 10.34 24.50 -6.13
C ILE A 366 9.46 23.66 -5.17
N PRO A 367 9.01 24.16 -4.00
CA PRO A 367 8.17 23.36 -3.11
C PRO A 367 6.88 22.87 -3.78
N TYR A 368 6.28 23.68 -4.66
CA TYR A 368 5.05 23.30 -5.34
C TYR A 368 5.25 22.26 -6.42
N ILE A 369 6.23 22.42 -7.31
CA ILE A 369 6.51 21.40 -8.34
C ILE A 369 6.97 20.11 -7.67
N TYR A 370 7.80 20.19 -6.63
CA TYR A 370 8.23 19.01 -5.88
C TYR A 370 7.06 18.33 -5.16
N GLY A 371 6.18 19.10 -4.53
CA GLY A 371 4.93 18.60 -3.96
C GLY A 371 4.06 17.89 -4.99
N LEU A 372 3.82 18.51 -6.15
CA LEU A 372 3.03 17.91 -7.24
C LEU A 372 3.67 16.64 -7.79
N TYR A 373 5.00 16.61 -7.91
CA TYR A 373 5.76 15.45 -8.33
C TYR A 373 5.56 14.25 -7.36
N LEU A 374 5.65 14.50 -6.05
CA LEU A 374 5.39 13.46 -5.04
C LEU A 374 3.92 13.03 -5.01
N ILE A 375 2.99 13.99 -5.12
CA ILE A 375 1.56 13.73 -5.16
C ILE A 375 1.21 12.83 -6.34
N TRP A 376 1.81 13.06 -7.52
CA TRP A 376 1.65 12.20 -8.67
C TRP A 376 2.07 10.76 -8.36
N ALA A 377 3.27 10.57 -7.79
CA ALA A 377 3.76 9.23 -7.43
C ALA A 377 2.86 8.52 -6.41
N VAL A 378 2.33 9.24 -5.42
CA VAL A 378 1.37 8.69 -4.45
C VAL A 378 0.11 8.21 -5.17
N PHE A 379 -0.49 9.01 -6.06
CA PHE A 379 -1.71 8.60 -6.76
C PHE A 379 -1.48 7.52 -7.83
N GLU A 380 -0.33 7.50 -8.49
CA GLU A 380 0.05 6.41 -9.41
C GLU A 380 0.04 5.05 -8.70
N MET A 381 0.50 5.01 -7.46
CA MET A 381 0.53 3.79 -6.64
C MET A 381 -0.82 3.46 -5.98
N PHE A 382 -1.43 4.42 -5.28
CA PHE A 382 -2.63 4.15 -4.47
C PHE A 382 -3.90 3.97 -5.30
N THR A 383 -4.04 4.64 -6.45
CA THR A 383 -5.27 4.58 -7.26
C THR A 383 -5.55 3.15 -7.73
N PRO A 384 -4.58 2.41 -8.32
CA PRO A 384 -4.79 1.00 -8.68
C PRO A 384 -5.02 0.07 -7.49
N ILE A 385 -4.30 0.28 -6.37
CA ILE A 385 -4.39 -0.55 -5.16
C ILE A 385 -5.82 -0.51 -4.60
N LEU A 386 -6.43 0.68 -4.52
CA LEU A 386 -7.79 0.85 -4.01
C LEU A 386 -8.87 0.12 -4.84
N GLY A 387 -8.59 -0.19 -6.11
CA GLY A 387 -9.43 -1.06 -6.95
C GLY A 387 -9.22 -2.56 -6.72
N ARG A 388 -8.42 -2.94 -5.70
CA ARG A 388 -8.17 -4.34 -5.31
C ARG A 388 -7.96 -4.53 -3.79
N SER A 389 -8.39 -3.57 -2.96
CA SER A 389 -8.19 -3.59 -1.50
C SER A 389 -9.24 -4.38 -0.71
N GLY A 390 -10.03 -5.23 -1.37
CA GLY A 390 -11.11 -6.00 -0.75
C GLY A 390 -12.42 -5.22 -0.62
N THR A 391 -13.35 -5.79 0.16
CA THR A 391 -14.76 -5.32 0.24
C THR A 391 -15.04 -4.42 1.44
N GLU A 392 -14.09 -4.31 2.37
CA GLU A 392 -14.28 -3.64 3.65
C GLU A 392 -13.73 -2.21 3.68
N ILE A 393 -12.66 -1.94 2.93
CA ILE A 393 -12.00 -0.64 2.94
C ILE A 393 -12.72 0.30 1.96
N PRO A 394 -13.39 1.39 2.42
CA PRO A 394 -14.08 2.32 1.54
C PRO A 394 -13.07 3.17 0.75
N PRO A 395 -12.90 2.92 -0.57
CA PRO A 395 -11.79 3.47 -1.34
C PRO A 395 -11.93 4.97 -1.52
N ASP A 396 -13.17 5.47 -1.67
CA ASP A 396 -13.46 6.89 -1.80
C ASP A 396 -13.05 7.69 -0.57
N VAL A 397 -13.20 7.12 0.64
CA VAL A 397 -12.79 7.75 1.91
C VAL A 397 -11.28 7.85 2.00
N VAL A 398 -10.56 6.78 1.63
CA VAL A 398 -9.09 6.77 1.63
C VAL A 398 -8.56 7.78 0.61
N LEU A 399 -9.04 7.73 -0.64
CA LEU A 399 -8.60 8.64 -1.68
C LEU A 399 -8.91 10.11 -1.33
N ALA A 400 -10.13 10.38 -0.85
CA ALA A 400 -10.55 11.69 -0.37
C ALA A 400 -9.62 12.24 0.72
N SER A 401 -9.23 11.40 1.68
CA SER A 401 -8.37 11.79 2.79
C SER A 401 -6.97 12.17 2.31
N ILE A 402 -6.36 11.33 1.44
CA ILE A 402 -5.05 11.59 0.84
C ILE A 402 -5.11 12.91 0.04
N LEU A 403 -6.13 13.07 -0.81
CA LEU A 403 -6.30 14.26 -1.64
C LEU A 403 -6.53 15.52 -0.79
N ALA A 404 -7.35 15.44 0.27
CA ALA A 404 -7.56 16.55 1.18
C ALA A 404 -6.24 16.99 1.86
N GLY A 405 -5.42 16.05 2.33
CA GLY A 405 -4.09 16.34 2.88
C GLY A 405 -3.18 17.03 1.86
N CYS A 406 -3.16 16.55 0.61
CA CYS A 406 -2.42 17.19 -0.48
C CYS A 406 -2.89 18.64 -0.70
N ILE A 407 -4.21 18.88 -0.72
CA ILE A 407 -4.78 20.23 -0.88
C ILE A 407 -4.45 21.14 0.31
N MET A 408 -4.41 20.62 1.54
CA MET A 408 -4.01 21.41 2.72
C MET A 408 -2.58 21.92 2.60
N ILE A 409 -1.65 21.04 2.19
CA ILE A 409 -0.24 21.41 1.96
C ILE A 409 -0.14 22.42 0.82
N LEU A 410 -0.75 22.14 -0.33
CA LEU A 410 -0.70 23.01 -1.51
C LEU A 410 -1.44 24.35 -1.30
N SER A 411 -2.45 24.42 -0.43
CA SER A 411 -3.18 25.67 -0.21
C SER A 411 -2.55 26.55 0.86
N SER A 412 -1.71 26.01 1.75
CA SER A 412 -1.26 26.69 2.97
C SER A 412 -0.72 28.09 2.68
N TYR A 413 0.28 28.18 1.79
CA TYR A 413 0.90 29.45 1.48
C TYR A 413 0.02 30.35 0.61
N PHE A 414 -0.92 29.80 -0.17
CA PHE A 414 -1.89 30.59 -0.95
C PHE A 414 -3.01 31.21 -0.10
N ILE A 415 -3.18 30.82 1.16
CA ILE A 415 -4.16 31.43 2.08
C ILE A 415 -3.90 32.94 2.20
N ASN A 416 -2.65 33.39 2.17
CA ASN A 416 -2.31 34.82 2.24
C ASN A 416 -2.98 35.64 1.11
N PHE A 417 -3.10 35.08 -0.09
CA PHE A 417 -3.71 35.75 -1.23
C PHE A 417 -5.23 35.88 -1.09
N ILE A 418 -5.89 35.02 -0.31
CA ILE A 418 -7.30 35.18 0.04
C ILE A 418 -7.50 36.51 0.78
N TYR A 419 -6.58 36.86 1.68
CA TYR A 419 -6.61 38.11 2.42
C TYR A 419 -6.16 39.32 1.61
N LEU A 420 -5.29 39.14 0.61
CA LEU A 420 -4.90 40.22 -0.31
C LEU A 420 -5.90 40.44 -1.46
N ALA A 421 -6.74 39.47 -1.76
CA ALA A 421 -7.72 39.56 -2.84
C ALA A 421 -8.85 40.53 -2.47
N ARG A 422 -9.27 41.33 -3.47
CA ARG A 422 -10.45 42.20 -3.36
C ARG A 422 -11.75 41.39 -3.22
N SER A 423 -11.84 40.24 -3.89
CA SER A 423 -13.02 39.38 -3.88
C SER A 423 -12.66 37.94 -4.24
N THR A 424 -13.25 36.98 -3.53
CA THR A 424 -13.12 35.54 -3.77
C THR A 424 -14.37 34.94 -4.43
N LYS A 425 -15.40 35.76 -4.69
CA LYS A 425 -16.74 35.31 -5.12
C LYS A 425 -16.71 34.49 -6.41
N LYS A 426 -15.97 34.95 -7.44
CA LYS A 426 -15.92 34.28 -8.75
C LYS A 426 -15.29 32.90 -8.63
N THR A 427 -14.13 32.80 -7.96
CA THR A 427 -13.43 31.54 -7.71
C THR A 427 -14.29 30.56 -6.93
N MET A 428 -14.95 31.03 -5.86
CA MET A 428 -15.89 30.22 -5.07
C MET A 428 -17.04 29.68 -5.91
N LEU A 429 -17.65 30.53 -6.74
CA LEU A 429 -18.79 30.13 -7.58
C LEU A 429 -18.38 29.12 -8.65
N THR A 430 -17.18 29.28 -9.24
CA THR A 430 -16.61 28.30 -10.16
C THR A 430 -16.33 26.96 -9.48
N LEU A 431 -15.73 26.95 -8.29
CA LEU A 431 -15.45 25.70 -7.55
C LEU A 431 -16.73 24.98 -7.12
N ILE A 432 -17.73 25.73 -6.64
CA ILE A 432 -19.05 25.18 -6.31
C ILE A 432 -19.70 24.57 -7.56
N LEU A 433 -19.64 25.26 -8.70
CA LEU A 433 -20.18 24.76 -9.95
C LEU A 433 -19.49 23.46 -10.38
N ILE A 434 -18.17 23.42 -10.40
CA ILE A 434 -17.39 22.22 -10.75
C ILE A 434 -17.73 21.05 -9.82
N CYS A 435 -17.72 21.30 -8.51
CA CYS A 435 -18.04 20.28 -7.52
C CYS A 435 -19.49 19.78 -7.67
N THR A 436 -20.45 20.67 -7.86
CA THR A 436 -21.88 20.32 -7.98
C THR A 436 -22.15 19.54 -9.25
N VAL A 437 -21.62 19.99 -10.39
CA VAL A 437 -21.79 19.27 -11.68
C VAL A 437 -21.14 17.89 -11.59
N THR A 438 -19.92 17.80 -11.06
CA THR A 438 -19.23 16.51 -10.91
C THR A 438 -19.99 15.59 -9.95
N PHE A 439 -20.48 16.11 -8.84
CA PHE A 439 -21.29 15.36 -7.87
C PHE A 439 -22.56 14.80 -8.52
N LEU A 440 -23.30 15.61 -9.29
CA LEU A 440 -24.51 15.15 -9.99
C LEU A 440 -24.21 14.06 -11.04
N LEU A 441 -23.10 14.19 -11.77
CA LEU A 441 -22.66 13.18 -12.74
C LEU A 441 -22.20 11.88 -12.06
N VAL A 442 -21.53 11.96 -10.91
CA VAL A 442 -21.17 10.76 -10.12
C VAL A 442 -22.44 10.09 -9.59
N CYS A 443 -23.37 10.87 -9.03
CA CYS A 443 -24.65 10.35 -8.53
C CYS A 443 -25.51 9.69 -9.60
N SER A 444 -25.41 10.13 -10.86
CA SER A 444 -26.12 9.49 -11.98
C SER A 444 -25.44 8.23 -12.52
N GLY A 445 -24.27 7.85 -12.00
CA GLY A 445 -23.49 6.71 -12.50
C GLY A 445 -22.82 6.96 -13.85
N PHE A 446 -22.62 8.22 -14.24
CA PHE A 446 -22.01 8.57 -15.53
C PHE A 446 -20.57 8.05 -15.66
N PHE A 447 -19.82 8.02 -14.56
CA PHE A 447 -18.42 7.59 -14.56
C PHE A 447 -18.30 6.12 -14.14
N PHE A 448 -18.29 5.24 -15.13
CA PHE A 448 -18.10 3.81 -14.90
C PHE A 448 -16.64 3.48 -14.53
N PRO A 449 -16.39 2.72 -13.45
CA PRO A 449 -15.04 2.49 -12.92
C PRO A 449 -14.16 1.58 -13.78
N TYR A 450 -14.70 0.63 -14.54
CA TYR A 450 -13.92 -0.41 -15.21
C TYR A 450 -13.77 -0.18 -16.72
N SER A 451 -12.78 -0.82 -17.33
CA SER A 451 -12.60 -0.77 -18.79
C SER A 451 -11.99 -2.05 -19.34
N SER A 452 -12.55 -2.53 -20.45
CA SER A 452 -12.01 -3.62 -21.27
C SER A 452 -11.14 -3.13 -22.43
N ASN A 453 -10.97 -1.81 -22.59
CA ASN A 453 -10.21 -1.22 -23.69
C ASN A 453 -8.78 -1.80 -23.71
N PRO A 454 -8.35 -2.50 -24.77
CA PRO A 454 -7.02 -3.09 -24.82
C PRO A 454 -5.89 -2.09 -24.61
N ALA A 455 -6.06 -0.82 -25.00
CA ALA A 455 -5.03 0.20 -24.80
C ALA A 455 -4.91 0.67 -23.34
N ASN A 456 -5.99 0.59 -22.55
CA ASN A 456 -6.00 1.06 -21.16
C ASN A 456 -6.99 0.24 -20.31
N PRO A 457 -6.74 -1.06 -20.08
CA PRO A 457 -7.67 -1.93 -19.38
C PRO A 457 -7.60 -1.68 -17.87
N LYS A 458 -8.77 -1.64 -17.23
CA LYS A 458 -8.96 -1.44 -15.79
C LYS A 458 -9.95 -2.47 -15.28
N PRO A 459 -9.52 -3.74 -15.18
CA PRO A 459 -10.46 -4.83 -14.98
C PRO A 459 -10.95 -4.90 -13.53
N LYS A 460 -12.23 -5.24 -13.38
CA LYS A 460 -12.77 -5.71 -12.10
C LYS A 460 -12.26 -7.11 -11.79
N ARG A 461 -11.64 -7.32 -10.63
CA ARG A 461 -11.08 -8.62 -10.22
C ARG A 461 -12.10 -9.45 -9.45
N VAL A 462 -12.29 -10.70 -9.87
CA VAL A 462 -13.22 -11.64 -9.24
C VAL A 462 -12.57 -13.02 -9.17
N PHE A 463 -12.64 -13.68 -8.02
CA PHE A 463 -12.28 -15.10 -7.90
C PHE A 463 -13.54 -15.95 -7.92
N LEU A 464 -13.49 -17.02 -8.72
CA LEU A 464 -14.54 -18.01 -8.87
C LEU A 464 -13.96 -19.39 -8.50
N GLN A 465 -14.43 -19.94 -7.39
CA GLN A 465 -13.93 -21.20 -6.86
C GLN A 465 -15.05 -22.23 -6.86
N HIS A 466 -15.04 -23.18 -7.80
CA HIS A 466 -15.99 -24.28 -7.75
C HIS A 466 -15.50 -25.29 -6.70
N MET A 467 -16.23 -25.41 -5.59
CA MET A 467 -15.80 -26.19 -4.45
C MET A 467 -16.81 -27.24 -4.04
N THR A 468 -16.31 -28.37 -3.58
CA THR A 468 -17.08 -29.37 -2.82
C THR A 468 -16.57 -29.40 -1.39
N ARG A 469 -17.49 -29.26 -0.42
CA ARG A 469 -17.20 -29.22 1.01
C ARG A 469 -17.77 -30.45 1.70
N THR A 470 -16.97 -31.07 2.57
CA THR A 470 -17.37 -32.23 3.37
C THR A 470 -17.03 -31.97 4.84
N PHE A 471 -18.01 -32.18 5.73
CA PHE A 471 -17.87 -31.95 7.16
C PHE A 471 -18.09 -33.26 7.89
N HIS A 472 -17.10 -33.66 8.69
CA HIS A 472 -17.15 -34.87 9.51
C HIS A 472 -17.32 -34.50 10.99
N ASN A 473 -18.09 -35.30 11.72
CA ASN A 473 -18.22 -35.16 13.18
C ASN A 473 -17.11 -35.93 13.93
N LEU A 474 -17.22 -35.99 15.26
CA LEU A 474 -16.28 -36.69 16.15
C LEU A 474 -16.14 -38.18 15.85
N GLU A 475 -17.22 -38.83 15.42
CA GLU A 475 -17.22 -40.24 15.04
C GLU A 475 -16.66 -40.47 13.62
N GLY A 476 -16.30 -39.41 12.91
CA GLY A 476 -15.84 -39.46 11.52
C GLY A 476 -16.96 -39.58 10.49
N ASN A 477 -18.23 -39.50 10.91
CA ASN A 477 -19.38 -39.56 10.01
C ASN A 477 -19.57 -38.24 9.28
N ILE A 478 -19.93 -38.30 8.00
CA ILE A 478 -20.27 -37.11 7.22
C ILE A 478 -21.61 -36.54 7.72
N VAL A 479 -21.58 -35.36 8.31
CA VAL A 479 -22.78 -34.65 8.78
C VAL A 479 -23.32 -33.64 7.78
N LYS A 480 -22.44 -33.12 6.91
CA LYS A 480 -22.81 -32.18 5.87
C LYS A 480 -21.88 -32.35 4.67
N ARG A 481 -22.47 -32.31 3.48
CA ARG A 481 -21.76 -32.30 2.20
C ARG A 481 -22.51 -31.43 1.22
N ASP A 482 -21.82 -30.46 0.63
CA ASP A 482 -22.39 -29.55 -0.36
C ASP A 482 -21.37 -29.17 -1.43
N SER A 483 -21.86 -28.61 -2.53
CA SER A 483 -21.04 -28.12 -3.64
C SER A 483 -21.62 -26.86 -4.25
N GLY A 484 -20.74 -25.99 -4.75
CA GLY A 484 -21.12 -24.70 -5.28
C GLY A 484 -19.93 -23.86 -5.72
N ILE A 485 -20.22 -22.77 -6.44
CA ILE A 485 -19.23 -21.78 -6.85
C ILE A 485 -19.21 -20.67 -5.81
N TRP A 486 -18.06 -20.55 -5.14
CA TRP A 486 -17.76 -19.45 -4.24
C TRP A 486 -17.16 -18.28 -4.99
N ILE A 487 -17.73 -17.09 -4.78
CA ILE A 487 -17.47 -15.90 -5.58
C ILE A 487 -16.98 -14.80 -4.66
N ASN A 488 -15.78 -14.30 -4.92
CA ASN A 488 -15.13 -13.24 -4.14
C ASN A 488 -14.82 -12.04 -5.04
N GLY A 489 -15.37 -10.88 -4.72
CA GLY A 489 -15.01 -9.60 -5.34
C GLY A 489 -13.85 -8.95 -4.60
N PHE A 490 -12.87 -8.42 -5.34
CA PHE A 490 -11.64 -7.87 -4.74
C PHE A 490 -11.66 -6.36 -4.54
N ASP A 491 -12.80 -5.72 -4.76
CA ASP A 491 -12.99 -4.29 -4.54
C ASP A 491 -14.30 -4.02 -3.80
N TYR A 492 -14.43 -2.78 -3.32
CA TYR A 492 -15.51 -2.33 -2.47
C TYR A 492 -16.91 -2.44 -3.10
N THR A 493 -17.01 -2.44 -4.44
CA THR A 493 -18.31 -2.54 -5.11
C THR A 493 -18.89 -3.96 -5.02
N GLY A 494 -18.11 -4.95 -4.60
CA GLY A 494 -18.58 -6.34 -4.54
C GLY A 494 -19.10 -6.80 -5.90
N MET A 495 -20.31 -7.37 -5.96
CA MET A 495 -20.94 -7.80 -7.21
C MET A 495 -21.95 -6.79 -7.79
N SER A 496 -22.07 -5.56 -7.26
CA SER A 496 -23.12 -4.60 -7.67
C SER A 496 -23.16 -4.30 -9.17
N HIS A 497 -21.98 -4.18 -9.80
CA HIS A 497 -21.87 -3.96 -11.25
C HIS A 497 -21.99 -5.25 -12.08
N ILE A 498 -21.92 -6.44 -11.46
CA ILE A 498 -22.05 -7.75 -12.11
C ILE A 498 -23.50 -8.23 -12.10
N THR A 499 -24.23 -8.01 -10.99
CA THR A 499 -25.61 -8.46 -10.81
C THR A 499 -26.55 -8.08 -11.98
N PRO A 500 -26.48 -6.89 -12.59
CA PRO A 500 -27.30 -6.57 -13.76
C PRO A 500 -27.01 -7.44 -15.00
N HIS A 501 -25.81 -7.98 -15.13
CA HIS A 501 -25.41 -8.87 -16.23
C HIS A 501 -25.62 -10.35 -15.90
N ILE A 502 -25.46 -10.71 -14.62
CA ILE A 502 -25.66 -12.07 -14.11
C ILE A 502 -26.61 -11.99 -12.89
N PRO A 503 -27.94 -11.94 -13.10
CA PRO A 503 -28.91 -11.75 -12.03
C PRO A 503 -28.89 -12.85 -10.96
N GLU A 504 -28.40 -14.04 -11.31
CA GLU A 504 -28.17 -15.16 -10.40
C GLU A 504 -27.18 -14.79 -9.27
N ILE A 505 -26.23 -13.87 -9.53
CA ILE A 505 -25.27 -13.37 -8.53
C ILE A 505 -25.82 -12.09 -7.92
N ASN A 506 -26.58 -12.23 -6.84
CA ASN A 506 -27.16 -11.10 -6.10
C ASN A 506 -27.08 -11.34 -4.58
N ASP A 507 -27.53 -10.38 -3.77
CA ASP A 507 -27.41 -10.45 -2.31
C ASP A 507 -28.31 -11.50 -1.61
N THR A 508 -29.13 -12.26 -2.33
CA THR A 508 -29.85 -13.40 -1.75
C THR A 508 -28.98 -14.64 -1.62
N ILE A 509 -27.91 -14.76 -2.42
CA ILE A 509 -26.99 -15.92 -2.42
C ILE A 509 -25.69 -15.62 -1.66
N ARG A 510 -25.76 -14.75 -0.65
CA ARG A 510 -24.60 -14.40 0.19
C ARG A 510 -24.08 -15.66 0.88
N ALA A 511 -22.76 -15.85 0.86
CA ALA A 511 -22.20 -17.07 1.45
C ALA A 511 -22.39 -17.02 2.97
N HIS A 512 -22.97 -18.09 3.52
CA HIS A 512 -23.16 -18.23 4.95
C HIS A 512 -21.86 -18.72 5.59
N CYS A 513 -21.44 -18.07 6.68
CA CYS A 513 -20.27 -18.49 7.44
C CYS A 513 -20.63 -19.66 8.35
N GLU A 514 -19.92 -20.78 8.23
CA GLU A 514 -20.01 -21.88 9.19
C GLU A 514 -19.21 -21.50 10.45
N GLU A 515 -19.88 -20.96 11.48
CA GLU A 515 -19.22 -20.39 12.67
C GLU A 515 -18.32 -21.37 13.42
N ASN A 516 -18.61 -22.67 13.37
CA ASN A 516 -17.81 -23.71 14.02
C ASN A 516 -16.66 -24.24 13.13
N ALA A 517 -16.60 -23.85 11.86
CA ALA A 517 -15.55 -24.26 10.94
C ALA A 517 -14.43 -23.22 10.85
N PRO A 518 -13.15 -23.64 10.83
CA PRO A 518 -12.03 -22.76 10.51
C PRO A 518 -12.32 -21.95 9.24
N LEU A 519 -12.04 -20.64 9.30
CA LEU A 519 -12.23 -19.70 8.20
C LEU A 519 -13.62 -19.80 7.54
N CYS A 520 -14.67 -19.93 8.35
CA CYS A 520 -16.07 -19.99 7.93
C CYS A 520 -16.44 -21.21 7.07
N GLY A 521 -15.59 -22.24 6.99
CA GLY A 521 -15.85 -23.41 6.14
C GLY A 521 -15.63 -23.12 4.65
N PHE A 522 -14.68 -22.24 4.33
CA PHE A 522 -14.31 -21.90 2.96
C PHE A 522 -12.82 -22.17 2.69
N PRO A 523 -12.47 -22.61 1.46
CA PRO A 523 -11.09 -22.89 1.07
C PRO A 523 -10.37 -21.57 0.73
N TRP A 524 -9.92 -20.85 1.75
CA TRP A 524 -9.11 -19.65 1.59
C TRP A 524 -7.70 -19.98 1.11
N TYR A 525 -7.29 -19.34 0.01
CA TYR A 525 -5.91 -19.46 -0.50
C TYR A 525 -4.89 -18.66 0.34
N LEU A 526 -5.31 -17.53 0.91
CA LEU A 526 -4.52 -16.69 1.82
C LEU A 526 -5.37 -16.32 3.04
N PRO A 527 -4.76 -16.06 4.21
CA PRO A 527 -5.48 -15.74 5.45
C PRO A 527 -5.98 -14.27 5.47
N VAL A 528 -6.62 -13.83 4.37
CA VAL A 528 -7.08 -12.46 4.13
C VAL A 528 -8.60 -12.30 4.23
N HIS A 529 -9.29 -13.24 4.88
CA HIS A 529 -10.74 -13.24 5.03
C HIS A 529 -11.29 -11.94 5.68
N PHE A 530 -10.47 -11.24 6.47
CA PHE A 530 -10.82 -9.95 7.05
C PHE A 530 -10.92 -8.81 6.02
N LEU A 531 -10.29 -8.93 4.85
CA LEU A 531 -10.38 -7.95 3.75
C LEU A 531 -11.60 -8.19 2.85
N ILE A 532 -12.11 -9.43 2.79
CA ILE A 532 -13.21 -9.85 1.91
C ILE A 532 -14.29 -10.52 2.76
N ARG A 533 -15.09 -9.72 3.46
CA ARG A 533 -16.26 -10.22 4.19
C ARG A 533 -17.47 -10.36 3.29
N LYS A 534 -17.49 -9.67 2.15
CA LYS A 534 -18.57 -9.75 1.18
C LYS A 534 -18.25 -10.75 0.07
N ASN A 535 -18.86 -11.93 0.17
CA ASN A 535 -18.76 -12.99 -0.82
C ASN A 535 -20.12 -13.70 -1.05
N TRP A 536 -20.19 -14.48 -2.13
CA TRP A 536 -21.42 -15.11 -2.62
C TRP A 536 -21.18 -16.61 -2.87
N TYR A 537 -22.23 -17.42 -2.74
CA TYR A 537 -22.19 -18.86 -2.93
C TYR A 537 -23.34 -19.30 -3.84
N LEU A 538 -23.01 -19.72 -5.05
CA LEU A 538 -23.97 -20.22 -6.03
C LEU A 538 -23.96 -21.76 -6.03
N PRO A 539 -25.04 -22.43 -5.60
CA PRO A 539 -25.08 -23.91 -5.59
C PRO A 539 -24.82 -24.51 -6.98
N ALA A 540 -24.02 -25.57 -7.02
CA ALA A 540 -23.65 -26.29 -8.24
C ALA A 540 -23.38 -27.77 -7.92
N PRO A 541 -23.46 -28.69 -8.89
CA PRO A 541 -23.15 -30.10 -8.65
C PRO A 541 -21.73 -30.35 -8.15
N GLU A 542 -21.47 -31.52 -7.59
CA GLU A 542 -20.13 -31.90 -7.12
C GLU A 542 -19.10 -31.91 -8.25
N VAL A 543 -17.87 -31.52 -7.92
CA VAL A 543 -16.77 -31.57 -8.88
C VAL A 543 -16.28 -33.00 -9.05
N SER A 544 -16.08 -33.42 -10.30
CA SER A 544 -15.45 -34.70 -10.62
C SER A 544 -13.95 -34.50 -10.78
N LEU A 545 -13.18 -35.07 -9.87
CA LEU A 545 -11.72 -34.93 -9.82
C LEU A 545 -11.07 -36.24 -10.24
N ARG A 546 -10.06 -36.18 -11.11
CA ARG A 546 -9.26 -37.35 -11.46
C ARG A 546 -8.33 -37.75 -10.33
N ASN A 547 -7.75 -36.77 -9.65
CA ASN A 547 -6.83 -36.98 -8.52
C ASN A 547 -7.35 -36.26 -7.28
N PRO A 548 -8.30 -36.85 -6.54
CA PRO A 548 -8.84 -36.23 -5.34
C PRO A 548 -7.78 -36.11 -4.24
N ALA A 549 -7.90 -35.08 -3.41
CA ALA A 549 -7.10 -34.97 -2.21
C ALA A 549 -7.56 -35.98 -1.16
N HIS A 550 -6.61 -36.59 -0.46
CA HIS A 550 -6.84 -37.50 0.64
C HIS A 550 -6.19 -36.93 1.90
N PHE A 551 -6.90 -37.01 3.02
CA PHE A 551 -6.43 -36.58 4.32
C PHE A 551 -6.91 -37.57 5.37
N ARG A 552 -6.00 -38.01 6.23
CA ARG A 552 -6.31 -38.97 7.28
C ARG A 552 -5.47 -38.74 8.53
N LEU A 553 -6.06 -39.04 9.68
CA LEU A 553 -5.34 -39.22 10.93
C LEU A 553 -4.65 -40.59 10.91
N ILE A 554 -3.33 -40.62 11.12
CA ILE A 554 -2.54 -41.86 11.11
C ILE A 554 -2.11 -42.29 12.52
N ALA A 555 -2.02 -41.35 13.49
CA ALA A 555 -1.73 -41.67 14.88
C ALA A 555 -2.36 -40.64 15.83
N LYS A 556 -2.82 -41.12 17.00
CA LYS A 556 -3.30 -40.32 18.14
C LYS A 556 -2.58 -40.82 19.39
N GLU A 557 -1.75 -39.97 19.99
CA GLU A 557 -0.89 -40.31 21.12
C GLU A 557 -1.14 -39.36 22.28
N GLN A 558 -1.33 -39.89 23.49
CA GLN A 558 -1.38 -39.07 24.69
C GLN A 558 0.06 -38.84 25.17
N THR A 559 0.43 -37.58 25.38
CA THR A 559 1.76 -37.22 25.87
C THR A 559 1.78 -37.16 27.40
N PRO A 560 2.97 -37.09 28.04
CA PRO A 560 3.09 -37.00 29.49
C PRO A 560 2.54 -35.71 30.14
N TRP A 561 2.15 -34.69 29.37
CA TRP A 561 1.75 -33.36 29.87
C TRP A 561 0.27 -33.02 29.63
N ASP A 562 -0.61 -34.03 29.67
CA ASP A 562 -2.04 -33.88 29.37
C ASP A 562 -2.32 -33.22 28.00
N SER A 563 -1.41 -33.45 27.04
CA SER A 563 -1.61 -33.05 25.65
C SER A 563 -1.81 -34.28 24.77
N ILE A 564 -2.50 -34.08 23.67
CA ILE A 564 -2.79 -35.11 22.67
C ILE A 564 -2.10 -34.71 21.38
N LYS A 565 -1.23 -35.59 20.90
CA LYS A 565 -0.54 -35.46 19.63
C LYS A 565 -1.33 -36.17 18.54
N LEU A 566 -1.72 -35.42 17.52
CA LEU A 566 -2.40 -35.91 16.33
C LEU A 566 -1.43 -35.87 15.15
N THR A 567 -1.19 -37.01 14.53
CA THR A 567 -0.36 -37.12 13.32
C THR A 567 -1.23 -37.39 12.11
N PHE A 568 -1.04 -36.59 11.07
CA PHE A 568 -1.81 -36.61 9.84
C PHE A 568 -0.96 -36.97 8.64
N GLU A 569 -1.62 -37.48 7.61
CA GLU A 569 -1.08 -37.64 6.27
C GLU A 569 -2.04 -37.02 5.25
N ALA A 570 -1.49 -36.23 4.34
CA ALA A 570 -2.21 -35.58 3.25
C ALA A 570 -1.56 -35.87 1.89
N THR A 571 -2.37 -36.15 0.87
CA THR A 571 -1.95 -36.22 -0.54
C THR A 571 -2.94 -35.43 -1.39
N GLY A 572 -2.49 -34.75 -2.43
CA GLY A 572 -3.39 -33.95 -3.26
C GLY A 572 -2.67 -33.13 -4.31
N PRO A 573 -3.29 -32.03 -4.81
CA PRO A 573 -2.65 -31.13 -5.77
C PRO A 573 -1.51 -30.34 -5.14
N SER A 574 -0.71 -29.71 -5.99
CA SER A 574 0.48 -28.92 -5.65
C SER A 574 0.24 -27.76 -4.67
N HIS A 575 -1.02 -27.37 -4.41
CA HIS A 575 -1.37 -26.27 -3.51
C HIS A 575 -2.49 -26.74 -2.58
N MET A 576 -2.19 -26.83 -1.28
CA MET A 576 -3.12 -27.21 -0.23
C MET A 576 -3.00 -26.26 0.96
N SER A 577 -4.08 -26.07 1.68
CA SER A 577 -4.12 -25.29 2.91
C SER A 577 -4.59 -26.18 4.05
N PHE A 578 -3.93 -26.07 5.21
CA PHE A 578 -4.34 -26.73 6.44
C PHE A 578 -4.77 -25.68 7.46
N TYR A 579 -5.95 -25.87 8.03
CA TYR A 579 -6.56 -24.96 8.99
C TYR A 579 -6.77 -25.67 10.32
N VAL A 580 -6.55 -24.94 11.41
CA VAL A 580 -6.78 -25.44 12.77
C VAL A 580 -7.59 -24.43 13.55
N ARG A 581 -8.62 -24.92 14.25
CA ARG A 581 -9.35 -24.18 15.27
C ARG A 581 -9.40 -25.04 16.54
N THR A 582 -8.79 -24.54 17.60
CA THR A 582 -8.89 -25.15 18.93
C THR A 582 -10.25 -24.84 19.53
N HIS A 583 -10.88 -25.82 20.17
CA HIS A 583 -12.11 -25.59 20.92
C HIS A 583 -11.81 -24.87 22.23
N LYS A 584 -12.84 -24.33 22.88
CA LYS A 584 -12.70 -23.65 24.17
C LYS A 584 -11.96 -24.57 25.14
N GLY A 585 -11.05 -24.08 25.99
CA GLY A 585 -10.34 -24.95 26.93
C GLY A 585 -9.30 -25.91 26.32
N SER A 586 -9.09 -25.84 25.00
CA SER A 586 -7.99 -26.50 24.30
C SER A 586 -7.06 -25.45 23.69
N THR A 587 -5.76 -25.74 23.64
CA THR A 587 -4.77 -24.85 23.03
C THR A 587 -3.78 -25.64 22.17
N LEU A 588 -3.42 -25.08 21.01
CA LEU A 588 -2.42 -25.67 20.14
C LEU A 588 -1.03 -25.31 20.68
N SER A 589 -0.33 -26.28 21.29
CA SER A 589 0.93 -26.04 21.99
C SER A 589 2.13 -26.14 21.05
N GLN A 590 2.17 -27.18 20.21
CA GLN A 590 3.27 -27.49 19.30
C GLN A 590 2.79 -28.10 17.98
N TRP A 591 3.68 -28.13 17.00
CA TRP A 591 3.46 -28.77 15.70
C TRP A 591 4.79 -29.14 15.03
N SER A 592 4.73 -29.98 13.99
CA SER A 592 5.89 -30.28 13.13
C SER A 592 6.07 -29.33 11.95
N LEU A 593 5.23 -28.29 11.85
CA LEU A 593 5.10 -27.43 10.67
C LEU A 593 6.01 -26.20 10.72
N GLY A 594 6.78 -26.03 11.80
CA GLY A 594 7.76 -24.96 11.94
C GLY A 594 8.43 -24.98 13.32
N ASN A 595 9.47 -24.17 13.48
CA ASN A 595 10.32 -24.14 14.69
C ASN A 595 9.83 -23.16 15.79
N GLY A 596 8.71 -22.49 15.57
CA GLY A 596 8.14 -21.50 16.50
C GLY A 596 6.80 -21.94 17.09
N THR A 597 6.37 -21.26 18.16
CA THR A 597 5.03 -21.44 18.73
C THR A 597 3.97 -21.08 17.69
N PRO A 598 2.96 -21.94 17.45
CA PRO A 598 1.88 -21.65 16.52
C PRO A 598 1.21 -20.31 16.85
N VAL A 599 1.00 -19.46 15.84
CA VAL A 599 0.33 -18.15 15.98
C VAL A 599 -0.95 -18.14 15.19
N THR A 600 -2.02 -17.60 15.78
CA THR A 600 -3.32 -17.49 15.12
C THR A 600 -3.36 -16.29 14.17
N SER A 601 -4.15 -16.45 13.11
CA SER A 601 -4.56 -15.33 12.26
C SER A 601 -5.53 -14.41 13.01
N LYS A 602 -5.77 -13.21 12.46
CA LYS A 602 -6.85 -12.33 12.92
C LYS A 602 -8.17 -13.08 12.79
N GLY A 603 -8.74 -13.56 13.90
CA GLY A 603 -9.92 -14.43 13.91
C GLY A 603 -9.76 -15.70 14.75
N GLY A 604 -8.54 -16.02 15.20
CA GLY A 604 -8.28 -17.12 16.13
C GLY A 604 -7.95 -18.45 15.46
N ASP A 605 -8.04 -18.55 14.13
CA ASP A 605 -7.69 -19.75 13.37
C ASP A 605 -6.21 -19.77 13.00
N TYR A 606 -5.60 -20.96 13.04
CA TYR A 606 -4.28 -21.18 12.46
C TYR A 606 -4.41 -21.54 10.98
N PHE A 607 -3.50 -21.02 10.17
CA PHE A 607 -3.46 -21.20 8.73
C PHE A 607 -2.06 -21.64 8.31
N VAL A 608 -1.99 -22.73 7.54
CA VAL A 608 -0.75 -23.22 6.94
C VAL A 608 -0.98 -23.41 5.45
N PHE A 609 -0.13 -22.81 4.64
CA PHE A 609 -0.13 -23.00 3.20
C PHE A 609 0.99 -23.99 2.82
N TYR A 610 0.61 -25.10 2.19
CA TYR A 610 1.52 -26.12 1.71
C TYR A 610 1.55 -26.11 0.19
N SER A 611 2.74 -25.97 -0.38
CA SER A 611 2.93 -26.14 -1.82
C SER A 611 4.07 -27.12 -2.11
N HIS A 612 3.97 -27.84 -3.22
CA HIS A 612 4.96 -28.82 -3.64
C HIS A 612 5.08 -28.94 -5.16
N GLY A 613 6.20 -29.49 -5.63
CA GLY A 613 6.42 -29.80 -7.04
C GLY A 613 5.56 -30.97 -7.54
N LEU A 614 5.64 -31.31 -8.82
CA LEU A 614 4.80 -32.35 -9.44
C LEU A 614 4.97 -33.75 -8.82
N GLN A 615 6.14 -34.04 -8.27
CA GLN A 615 6.44 -35.27 -7.55
C GLN A 615 6.71 -34.94 -6.09
N ALA A 616 5.81 -35.34 -5.21
CA ALA A 616 5.98 -35.21 -3.76
C ALA A 616 5.53 -36.48 -3.07
N SER A 617 6.22 -36.85 -1.99
CA SER A 617 5.75 -37.85 -1.05
C SER A 617 4.49 -37.36 -0.33
N PRO A 618 3.69 -38.25 0.26
CA PRO A 618 2.62 -37.86 1.17
C PRO A 618 3.12 -36.87 2.22
N TRP A 619 2.38 -35.78 2.40
CA TRP A 619 2.70 -34.76 3.39
C TRP A 619 2.29 -35.27 4.77
N GLN A 620 3.27 -35.70 5.56
CA GLN A 620 3.08 -36.14 6.93
C GLN A 620 3.50 -35.06 7.91
N PHE A 621 2.62 -34.76 8.87
CA PHE A 621 2.86 -33.74 9.89
C PHE A 621 2.05 -34.02 11.15
N TRP A 622 2.39 -33.37 12.26
CA TRP A 622 1.65 -33.51 13.51
C TRP A 622 1.37 -32.16 14.18
N ILE A 623 0.32 -32.15 14.98
CA ILE A 623 -0.02 -31.06 15.91
C ILE A 623 -0.20 -31.63 17.30
N GLU A 624 0.06 -30.82 18.32
CA GLU A 624 -0.11 -31.17 19.72
C GLU A 624 -1.10 -30.21 20.37
N VAL A 625 -2.17 -30.76 20.92
CA VAL A 625 -3.26 -29.99 21.54
C VAL A 625 -3.26 -30.28 23.03
N GLN A 626 -3.05 -29.23 23.83
CA GLN A 626 -3.17 -29.31 25.27
C GLN A 626 -4.63 -29.10 25.66
N VAL A 627 -5.17 -29.99 26.49
CA VAL A 627 -6.58 -29.99 26.89
C VAL A 627 -6.65 -29.74 28.40
N SER A 628 -7.28 -28.63 28.81
CA SER A 628 -7.38 -28.27 30.22
C SER A 628 -8.58 -28.91 30.92
N GLU A 629 -9.63 -29.28 30.17
CA GLU A 629 -10.86 -29.89 30.67
C GLU A 629 -11.42 -30.88 29.63
N GLU A 630 -11.95 -32.02 30.05
CA GLU A 630 -12.61 -32.99 29.15
C GLU A 630 -13.85 -32.36 28.51
N GLN A 631 -13.93 -32.37 27.17
CA GLN A 631 -15.00 -31.70 26.42
C GLN A 631 -15.81 -32.66 25.56
N SER A 632 -17.14 -32.52 25.66
CA SER A 632 -18.10 -33.31 24.86
C SER A 632 -18.11 -32.96 23.37
N GLN A 633 -17.51 -31.83 22.97
CA GLN A 633 -17.49 -31.35 21.57
C GLN A 633 -16.17 -31.64 20.83
N GLY A 634 -15.25 -32.39 21.44
CA GLY A 634 -13.87 -32.56 20.94
C GLY A 634 -12.94 -31.43 21.35
N MET A 635 -11.66 -31.62 21.08
CA MET A 635 -10.59 -30.69 21.44
C MET A 635 -10.21 -29.75 20.29
N VAL A 636 -10.34 -30.19 19.04
CA VAL A 636 -9.88 -29.43 17.88
C VAL A 636 -10.69 -29.75 16.63
N THR A 637 -10.97 -28.71 15.85
CA THR A 637 -11.44 -28.84 14.48
C THR A 637 -10.31 -28.52 13.53
N VAL A 638 -10.03 -29.42 12.59
CA VAL A 638 -9.05 -29.20 11.53
C VAL A 638 -9.72 -29.31 10.17
N ALA A 639 -9.17 -28.62 9.18
CA ALA A 639 -9.64 -28.74 7.82
C ALA A 639 -8.49 -28.69 6.81
N ILE A 640 -8.65 -29.43 5.73
CA ILE A 640 -7.76 -29.37 4.57
C ILE A 640 -8.53 -28.79 3.38
N ALA A 641 -7.93 -27.82 2.71
CA ALA A 641 -8.36 -27.39 1.39
C ALA A 641 -7.33 -27.79 0.35
N ALA A 642 -7.80 -28.25 -0.81
CA ALA A 642 -6.96 -28.52 -1.97
C ALA A 642 -7.37 -27.62 -3.13
N HIS A 643 -6.40 -26.94 -3.75
CA HIS A 643 -6.61 -25.98 -4.82
C HIS A 643 -6.02 -26.50 -6.14
N TYR A 644 -6.89 -26.78 -7.12
CA TYR A 644 -6.47 -27.30 -8.41
C TYR A 644 -6.19 -26.14 -9.37
N PHE A 645 -4.98 -25.57 -9.32
CA PHE A 645 -4.62 -24.40 -10.15
C PHE A 645 -4.20 -24.73 -11.59
N SER A 646 -3.91 -26.00 -11.88
CA SER A 646 -3.35 -26.47 -13.15
C SER A 646 -3.93 -27.82 -13.55
N GLY A 647 -3.79 -28.17 -14.83
CA GLY A 647 -4.29 -29.43 -15.39
C GLY A 647 -5.82 -29.44 -15.59
N ASP A 648 -6.35 -30.61 -15.94
CA ASP A 648 -7.77 -30.78 -16.26
C ASP A 648 -8.67 -30.58 -15.03
N ASP A 649 -8.20 -30.98 -13.84
CA ASP A 649 -8.93 -30.84 -12.57
C ASP A 649 -9.12 -29.39 -12.13
N LYS A 650 -8.45 -28.40 -12.78
CA LYS A 650 -8.71 -26.97 -12.56
C LYS A 650 -10.13 -26.56 -12.99
N ARG A 651 -10.70 -27.28 -13.96
CA ARG A 651 -11.88 -26.85 -14.71
C ARG A 651 -13.10 -27.66 -14.32
N SER A 652 -14.27 -27.07 -14.53
CA SER A 652 -15.54 -27.77 -14.52
C SER A 652 -16.50 -27.07 -15.48
N SER A 653 -17.45 -27.80 -16.05
CA SER A 653 -18.41 -27.26 -17.02
C SER A 653 -19.20 -26.08 -16.45
N TYR A 654 -19.64 -26.15 -15.19
CA TYR A 654 -20.37 -25.07 -14.52
C TYR A 654 -19.51 -23.83 -14.29
N LEU A 655 -18.24 -24.01 -13.91
CA LEU A 655 -17.32 -22.90 -13.68
C LEU A 655 -16.98 -22.19 -14.99
N ASP A 656 -16.70 -22.95 -16.06
CA ASP A 656 -16.42 -22.41 -17.38
C ASP A 656 -17.64 -21.69 -17.95
N ALA A 657 -18.83 -22.28 -17.86
CA ALA A 657 -20.08 -21.67 -18.31
C ALA A 657 -20.39 -20.37 -17.54
N LEU A 658 -20.16 -20.32 -16.22
CA LEU A 658 -20.34 -19.10 -15.44
C LEU A 658 -19.34 -18.02 -15.87
N LYS A 659 -18.08 -18.41 -16.06
CA LYS A 659 -17.00 -17.49 -16.47
C LYS A 659 -17.30 -16.80 -17.80
N GLU A 660 -17.94 -17.51 -18.75
CA GLU A 660 -18.35 -16.94 -20.04
C GLU A 660 -19.47 -15.88 -19.94
N LYS A 661 -20.27 -15.91 -18.87
CA LYS A 661 -21.32 -14.89 -18.63
C LYS A 661 -20.75 -13.55 -18.14
N PHE A 662 -19.51 -13.52 -17.65
CA PHE A 662 -18.92 -12.31 -17.08
C PHE A 662 -18.61 -11.26 -18.17
N PRO A 663 -18.90 -9.97 -17.94
CA PRO A 663 -18.56 -8.92 -18.89
C PRO A 663 -17.06 -8.83 -19.18
N ASP A 664 -16.72 -8.33 -20.37
CA ASP A 664 -15.33 -8.24 -20.87
C ASP A 664 -14.41 -7.34 -20.03
N TRP A 665 -14.97 -6.35 -19.33
CA TRP A 665 -14.27 -5.45 -18.40
C TRP A 665 -13.94 -6.10 -17.05
N THR A 666 -14.19 -7.40 -16.91
CA THR A 666 -13.85 -8.18 -15.72
C THR A 666 -12.65 -9.11 -15.98
N PHE A 667 -12.00 -9.49 -14.89
CA PHE A 667 -10.98 -10.54 -14.86
C PHE A 667 -11.39 -11.61 -13.85
N PRO A 668 -12.18 -12.62 -14.28
CA PRO A 668 -12.54 -13.77 -13.46
C PRO A 668 -11.39 -14.79 -13.42
N SER A 669 -10.69 -14.85 -12.29
CA SER A 669 -9.75 -15.95 -12.00
C SER A 669 -10.54 -17.12 -11.44
N ALA A 670 -10.43 -18.29 -12.07
CA ALA A 670 -11.31 -19.42 -11.79
C ALA A 670 -10.54 -20.73 -11.65
N TRP A 671 -10.86 -21.50 -10.61
CA TRP A 671 -10.33 -22.85 -10.39
C TRP A 671 -11.25 -23.70 -9.51
N VAL A 672 -11.01 -25.01 -9.51
CA VAL A 672 -11.71 -25.97 -8.65
C VAL A 672 -10.96 -26.13 -7.33
N CYS A 673 -11.69 -26.37 -6.24
CA CYS A 673 -11.10 -26.71 -4.95
C CYS A 673 -11.96 -27.70 -4.16
N THR A 674 -11.40 -28.26 -3.10
CA THR A 674 -12.14 -29.08 -2.12
C THR A 674 -11.86 -28.57 -0.72
N TYR A 675 -12.79 -28.79 0.20
CA TYR A 675 -12.64 -28.47 1.62
C TYR A 675 -13.16 -29.64 2.44
N SER A 676 -12.32 -30.25 3.27
CA SER A 676 -12.71 -31.36 4.15
C SER A 676 -12.38 -31.03 5.59
N LEU A 677 -13.39 -31.02 6.45
CA LEU A 677 -13.31 -30.70 7.87
C LEU A 677 -13.48 -31.94 8.73
N PHE A 678 -12.72 -32.02 9.81
CA PHE A 678 -12.72 -33.12 10.78
C PHE A 678 -12.66 -32.55 12.20
N VAL A 679 -13.40 -33.18 13.11
CA VAL A 679 -13.40 -32.85 14.54
C VAL A 679 -12.75 -34.00 15.31
N PHE A 680 -11.84 -33.70 16.24
CA PHE A 680 -11.04 -34.67 16.99
C PHE A 680 -11.07 -34.46 18.50
#